data_AF-A0A496B3C0-F1
#
_entry.id   AF-A0A496B3C0-F1
#
_cell.length_a   1.000
_cell.length_b   1.000
_cell.length_c   1.000
_cell.angle_alpha   90.00
_cell.angle_beta   90.00
_cell.angle_gamma   90.00
#
_symmetry.space_group_name_H-M   'P 1'
#
loop_
_entity.id
_entity.type
_entity.pdbx_description
1 polymer ?
#
loop_
_entity_poly.entity_id
_entity_poly.type
_entity_poly.pdbx_seq_one_letter_code
_entity_poly.pdbx_strand_id
1 'polypeptide(L)'
;MLLSLHTSRASKLIILFLSLWCSGLLALAEDAPLVTEQSFPFDDVYRIELELPVRGNIEFVATGSNVVRVTLTKRLLDDNEASTKAYLDSIVLAGTREEGTLQLKAHLPNDARFQSTSEIENQLQLDCVIETPPDVAIRLQTKTGDIRLRRIRGKIEIATGTGNVHLDETQGNYRVSVTKGNVTGKILLTRGQNEIKTQNGSVELAVLDAVAAPMNVTAHGGSVQLQLPRDYAADVAFESENEQVVISLPVQSSDGSRMLNLLAGTARLNEGGPLLRLTATDRIAILPAEGIPENDIVPMDAFLQSVPKTEQPPVIDGNLSEKAWMFAAALHPFQSADGSGTPENPTEAFLMWNEENLYIGVKAHFLPGQLPRVSQTQHDSPIWEDESVEILFDPSPQTETYYHLVVNPIGALFDQGVHTPGSPHFRFAPPDVQSSARERATKTFKADSEWDANAAVATRIHATFWTLEIAIPFARLERASTEKTQDTWAFNMHRKAQGNTSSLENLNLATRREYSYWMPTGETEHPWWPHVPERMGALKPVAVQPQPAETFGTMVTAVEIEGNTTIPTDVVLQHLPIAPGDIVTNAHLSWLIAELNTYDWFQEVQLDTVGDENQNILRVRLRVAEAPVRFARKIEIKGERSFPAQFIEEWFDLVPGYLAVAEVTLKQQLIADFYWNRGYEFATVTHQFVNEMLQFTINEGSLDEIRFSGNKRISEAELASALDLKTEDVYYQVLGQTMIHRMHERLSQSHEDFKAIRDWRVQREGGKNILIVEIEEQPVAKPDVFPIFGFNRVHGFVLGAGGTLSTRIAGEERLFGLLGRGFASRIWNYQTGFEKRFSRLYDFALGGGYYKLTDVNYNNTLLPTQISLSAAFYGTAVENYYQRQGYHAWIARTFGTSAQLRLEFTRESHDNLTKSTDWSYLNRKRIKRGNSRIEPGRLRKLSFKYLFDTRDRQSAQERNFQTVFWPNERTRRGWRGKVAFETIGQRLGGDYAFNFYQFELARYTPLFGHHHLNIRVVGDFSDASLPRQHLLYLGGGDTLRGYPFNTFAGDNRFLFNVEYRFMQETIFALASDSAMDVFVGWAFSCFLDTGQVWWFDETPFADFSIQERLKTSIGVGFVLFAEPPGEGQQRSLGVEIAVPVRHLANWSSFRQNRQILWRLERMF
;
A
#
# COMPACT_ATOMS: atom_id res chain seq x y z
N MET A 1 -45.66 27.41 -6.12
CA MET A 1 -47.10 27.68 -6.25
C MET A 1 -47.52 27.34 -7.68
N LEU A 2 -48.58 26.53 -7.80
CA LEU A 2 -49.35 26.13 -9.01
C LEU A 2 -48.88 24.97 -9.92
N LEU A 3 -49.76 23.93 -9.92
CA LEU A 3 -50.13 22.94 -10.94
C LEU A 3 -49.18 21.73 -11.14
N SER A 4 -49.53 20.49 -10.74
CA SER A 4 -50.77 19.70 -10.87
C SER A 4 -51.24 19.46 -12.31
N LEU A 5 -51.25 18.17 -12.68
CA LEU A 5 -52.08 17.44 -13.66
C LEU A 5 -51.38 16.74 -14.86
N HIS A 6 -51.43 15.41 -14.74
CA HIS A 6 -51.83 14.39 -15.72
C HIS A 6 -50.87 14.00 -16.86
N THR A 7 -50.12 12.92 -16.61
CA THR A 7 -49.56 12.06 -17.66
C THR A 7 -50.55 10.96 -18.05
N SER A 8 -50.94 10.98 -19.32
CA SER A 8 -51.83 10.00 -19.96
C SER A 8 -51.11 8.69 -20.31
N ARG A 9 -51.92 7.69 -20.68
CA ARG A 9 -51.67 6.24 -20.88
C ARG A 9 -50.45 5.78 -21.72
N ALA A 10 -49.55 6.64 -22.17
CA ALA A 10 -48.36 6.25 -22.95
C ALA A 10 -47.21 5.67 -22.09
N SER A 11 -47.21 5.91 -20.78
CA SER A 11 -46.17 5.47 -19.84
C SER A 11 -46.20 3.96 -19.54
N LYS A 12 -47.31 3.26 -19.82
CA LYS A 12 -47.48 1.84 -19.46
C LYS A 12 -46.83 0.84 -20.43
N LEU A 13 -46.45 1.24 -21.66
CA LEU A 13 -45.83 0.31 -22.63
C LEU A 13 -44.30 0.26 -22.51
N ILE A 14 -43.67 1.30 -21.97
CA ILE A 14 -42.21 1.36 -21.73
C ILE A 14 -41.84 0.57 -20.46
N ILE A 15 -42.75 0.51 -19.48
CA ILE A 15 -42.57 -0.24 -18.23
C ILE A 15 -42.66 -1.76 -18.45
N LEU A 16 -43.50 -2.24 -19.38
CA LEU A 16 -43.72 -3.68 -19.60
C LEU A 16 -42.57 -4.39 -20.34
N PHE A 17 -41.60 -3.62 -20.81
CA PHE A 17 -40.53 -4.12 -21.65
C PHE A 17 -39.16 -3.98 -20.98
N LEU A 18 -39.04 -3.06 -20.01
CA LEU A 18 -37.96 -3.07 -19.02
C LEU A 18 -38.10 -4.20 -17.97
N SER A 19 -39.27 -4.84 -17.88
CA SER A 19 -39.54 -5.90 -16.88
C SER A 19 -39.17 -7.33 -17.31
N LEU A 20 -38.59 -7.56 -18.49
CA LEU A 20 -38.32 -8.92 -19.00
C LEU A 20 -36.84 -9.24 -19.26
N TRP A 21 -35.91 -8.33 -18.94
CA TRP A 21 -34.45 -8.56 -19.00
C TRP A 21 -33.69 -8.13 -17.73
N CYS A 22 -34.39 -8.05 -16.59
CA CYS A 22 -33.78 -7.86 -15.26
C CYS A 22 -34.21 -8.91 -14.22
N SER A 23 -34.96 -9.94 -14.60
CA SER A 23 -35.42 -11.00 -13.69
C SER A 23 -34.44 -12.18 -13.56
N GLY A 24 -33.14 -11.91 -13.62
CA GLY A 24 -32.10 -12.92 -13.49
C GLY A 24 -30.75 -12.37 -13.05
N LEU A 25 -30.74 -11.40 -12.14
CA LEU A 25 -29.63 -10.97 -11.26
C LEU A 25 -30.00 -9.62 -10.64
N LEU A 26 -30.96 -9.62 -9.71
CA LEU A 26 -31.22 -8.55 -8.73
C LEU A 26 -32.44 -8.98 -7.91
N ALA A 27 -32.18 -9.77 -6.88
CA ALA A 27 -33.01 -9.83 -5.69
C ALA A 27 -32.14 -9.28 -4.55
N LEU A 28 -32.76 -8.49 -3.67
CA LEU A 28 -32.19 -7.65 -2.60
C LEU A 28 -31.70 -6.25 -3.04
N ALA A 29 -32.65 -5.37 -3.36
CA ALA A 29 -32.56 -3.98 -2.92
C ALA A 29 -33.73 -3.75 -1.95
N GLU A 30 -33.50 -4.09 -0.67
CA GLU A 30 -34.27 -3.51 0.44
C GLU A 30 -33.99 -2.00 0.46
N ASP A 31 -34.98 -1.20 0.87
CA ASP A 31 -34.84 0.25 1.00
C ASP A 31 -33.58 0.60 1.80
N ALA A 32 -32.59 1.15 1.10
CA ALA A 32 -31.30 1.45 1.69
C ALA A 32 -31.50 2.50 2.80
N PRO A 33 -31.02 2.23 4.02
CA PRO A 33 -31.20 3.14 5.14
C PRO A 33 -30.53 4.48 4.83
N LEU A 34 -31.09 5.58 5.34
CA LEU A 34 -30.51 6.90 5.16
C LEU A 34 -29.26 7.02 6.05
N VAL A 35 -28.08 7.02 5.43
CA VAL A 35 -26.79 7.13 6.13
C VAL A 35 -26.29 8.58 6.06
N THR A 36 -25.86 9.11 7.19
CA THR A 36 -25.17 10.40 7.28
C THR A 36 -23.81 10.19 7.92
N GLU A 37 -22.76 10.62 7.23
CA GLU A 37 -21.40 10.56 7.75
C GLU A 37 -20.92 11.95 8.16
N GLN A 38 -20.29 12.02 9.32
CA GLN A 38 -19.60 13.21 9.80
C GLN A 38 -18.20 12.83 10.25
N SER A 39 -17.29 13.79 10.21
CA SER A 39 -15.90 13.58 10.59
C SER A 39 -15.46 14.75 11.46
N PHE A 40 -14.89 14.44 12.62
CA PHE A 40 -14.35 15.40 13.56
C PHE A 40 -12.85 15.16 13.70
N PRO A 41 -12.00 16.19 13.69
CA PRO A 41 -10.58 16.03 13.99
C PRO A 41 -10.43 15.47 15.41
N PHE A 42 -9.54 14.49 15.60
CA PHE A 42 -9.29 13.90 16.91
C PHE A 42 -8.33 14.72 17.77
N ASP A 43 -7.62 15.69 17.18
CA ASP A 43 -6.70 16.58 17.90
C ASP A 43 -7.39 17.16 19.15
N ASP A 44 -6.76 17.03 20.31
CA ASP A 44 -7.30 17.33 21.65
C ASP A 44 -8.77 16.92 21.85
N VAL A 45 -9.14 15.69 21.49
CA VAL A 45 -10.37 14.99 21.92
C VAL A 45 -9.98 13.87 22.89
N TYR A 46 -10.15 14.11 24.18
CA TYR A 46 -9.85 13.15 25.26
C TYR A 46 -11.09 12.36 25.71
N ARG A 47 -12.29 12.85 25.39
CA ARG A 47 -13.56 12.19 25.72
C ARG A 47 -14.58 12.33 24.58
N ILE A 48 -15.28 11.26 24.24
CA ILE A 48 -16.45 11.29 23.35
C ILE A 48 -17.69 10.98 24.18
N GLU A 49 -18.66 11.88 24.16
CA GLU A 49 -19.97 11.67 24.79
C GLU A 49 -21.03 11.51 23.70
N LEU A 50 -21.80 10.43 23.71
CA LEU A 50 -22.91 10.22 22.79
C LEU A 50 -24.21 10.00 23.58
N GLU A 51 -25.19 10.84 23.29
CA GLU A 51 -26.56 10.68 23.79
C GLU A 51 -27.51 10.42 22.62
N LEU A 52 -28.11 9.23 22.56
CA LEU A 52 -29.17 8.90 21.62
C LEU A 52 -30.54 9.04 22.30
N PRO A 53 -31.41 9.98 21.86
CA PRO A 53 -32.70 10.23 22.48
C PRO A 53 -33.76 9.15 22.16
N VAL A 54 -33.51 8.34 21.13
CA VAL A 54 -34.39 7.31 20.55
C VAL A 54 -33.66 5.97 20.46
N ARG A 55 -34.37 4.91 20.03
CA ARG A 55 -33.78 3.57 19.87
C ARG A 55 -32.64 3.58 18.85
N GLY A 56 -31.60 2.79 19.06
CA GLY A 56 -30.43 2.79 18.19
C GLY A 56 -29.25 1.99 18.71
N ASN A 57 -28.63 1.19 17.84
CA ASN A 57 -27.41 0.48 18.18
C ASN A 57 -26.21 1.42 18.09
N ILE A 58 -25.25 1.29 19.00
CA ILE A 58 -24.02 2.08 19.01
C ILE A 58 -22.85 1.13 18.81
N GLU A 59 -21.99 1.37 17.82
CA GLU A 59 -20.74 0.64 17.62
C GLU A 59 -19.57 1.60 17.62
N PHE A 60 -18.64 1.47 18.56
CA PHE A 60 -17.36 2.17 18.56
C PHE A 60 -16.27 1.22 18.06
N VAL A 61 -15.49 1.67 17.07
CA VAL A 61 -14.38 0.90 16.51
C VAL A 61 -13.12 1.75 16.56
N ALA A 62 -12.08 1.27 17.24
CA ALA A 62 -10.81 1.94 17.16
C ALA A 62 -10.19 1.77 15.77
N THR A 63 -9.75 2.86 15.17
CA THR A 63 -9.05 2.89 13.88
C THR A 63 -7.77 3.72 14.02
N GLY A 64 -6.76 3.49 13.18
CA GLY A 64 -5.55 4.32 13.18
C GLY A 64 -5.74 5.74 12.61
N SER A 65 -6.97 6.11 12.24
CA SER A 65 -7.29 7.41 11.63
C SER A 65 -7.30 8.51 12.68
N ASN A 66 -6.58 9.62 12.48
CA ASN A 66 -6.60 10.80 13.38
C ASN A 66 -7.89 11.65 13.28
N VAL A 67 -9.01 11.00 12.94
CA VAL A 67 -10.32 11.60 12.68
C VAL A 67 -11.38 10.69 13.29
N VAL A 68 -12.27 11.26 14.11
CA VAL A 68 -13.48 10.59 14.59
C VAL A 68 -14.51 10.60 13.47
N ARG A 69 -14.71 9.48 12.79
CA ARG A 69 -15.78 9.33 11.79
C ARG A 69 -17.03 8.79 12.47
N VAL A 70 -18.14 9.49 12.30
CA VAL A 70 -19.43 9.08 12.84
C VAL A 70 -20.40 8.82 11.70
N THR A 71 -20.86 7.58 11.61
CA THR A 71 -21.83 7.11 10.62
C THR A 71 -23.16 6.88 11.32
N LEU A 72 -24.12 7.78 11.08
CA LEU A 72 -25.47 7.69 11.60
C LEU A 72 -26.40 7.09 10.54
N THR A 73 -26.90 5.89 10.80
CA THR A 73 -27.88 5.18 9.99
C THR A 73 -29.27 5.41 10.57
N LYS A 74 -30.15 6.03 9.79
CA LYS A 74 -31.49 6.44 10.23
C LYS A 74 -32.55 5.56 9.56
N ARG A 75 -33.42 4.94 10.35
CA ARG A 75 -34.47 4.02 9.89
C ARG A 75 -35.78 4.29 10.62
N LEU A 76 -36.90 4.02 9.97
CA LEU A 76 -38.21 3.96 10.62
C LEU A 76 -38.75 2.55 10.51
N LEU A 77 -39.38 2.10 11.60
CA LEU A 77 -39.81 0.71 11.73
C LEU A 77 -41.14 0.40 11.02
N ASP A 78 -41.88 1.42 10.60
CA ASP A 78 -43.12 1.27 9.82
C ASP A 78 -43.18 2.34 8.72
N ASP A 79 -43.49 1.91 7.50
CA ASP A 79 -43.21 2.67 6.28
C ASP A 79 -44.47 3.38 5.75
N ASN A 80 -44.47 4.71 5.76
CA ASN A 80 -45.50 5.48 5.05
C ASN A 80 -44.91 6.69 4.33
N GLU A 81 -45.41 6.91 3.12
CA GLU A 81 -44.70 7.54 2.01
C GLU A 81 -44.46 9.07 2.17
N ALA A 82 -43.24 9.48 1.81
CA ALA A 82 -42.79 10.83 1.44
C ALA A 82 -42.61 11.90 2.55
N SER A 83 -43.44 11.97 3.60
CA SER A 83 -43.23 12.94 4.71
C SER A 83 -42.05 12.55 5.61
N THR A 84 -41.73 11.26 5.55
CA THR A 84 -40.88 10.49 6.46
C THR A 84 -39.40 10.63 6.13
N LYS A 85 -39.04 10.65 4.84
CA LYS A 85 -37.68 10.90 4.38
C LYS A 85 -37.21 12.32 4.69
N ALA A 86 -38.10 13.31 4.56
CA ALA A 86 -37.80 14.70 4.91
C ALA A 86 -37.54 14.86 6.42
N TYR A 87 -38.23 14.10 7.27
CA TYR A 87 -37.95 14.04 8.71
C TYR A 87 -36.59 13.40 8.98
N LEU A 88 -36.28 12.24 8.37
CA LEU A 88 -34.99 11.56 8.50
C LEU A 88 -33.80 12.42 8.01
N ASP A 89 -33.96 13.13 6.89
CA ASP A 89 -32.96 14.06 6.35
C ASP A 89 -32.70 15.24 7.31
N SER A 90 -33.71 15.67 8.07
CA SER A 90 -33.59 16.77 9.04
C SER A 90 -33.01 16.38 10.40
N ILE A 91 -32.82 15.08 10.69
CA ILE A 91 -32.09 14.62 11.87
C ILE A 91 -30.61 14.88 11.64
N VAL A 92 -29.98 15.69 12.47
CA VAL A 92 -28.55 15.98 12.37
C VAL A 92 -27.90 15.55 13.67
N LEU A 93 -26.85 14.74 13.57
CA LEU A 93 -25.92 14.58 14.67
C LEU A 93 -25.08 15.85 14.73
N ALA A 94 -25.12 16.59 15.83
CA ALA A 94 -24.21 17.71 16.03
C ALA A 94 -23.07 17.26 16.93
N GLY A 95 -21.83 17.52 16.50
CA GLY A 95 -20.66 17.38 17.36
C GLY A 95 -20.18 18.74 17.81
N THR A 96 -20.22 18.99 19.12
CA THR A 96 -19.63 20.18 19.74
C THR A 96 -18.39 19.77 20.52
N ARG A 97 -17.28 20.46 20.26
CA ARG A 97 -16.01 20.23 20.95
C ARG A 97 -15.81 21.30 22.02
N GLU A 98 -15.85 20.91 23.28
CA GLU A 98 -15.61 21.77 24.44
C GLU A 98 -14.63 21.08 25.39
N GLU A 99 -13.54 21.78 25.77
CA GLU A 99 -12.56 21.31 26.77
C GLU A 99 -12.07 19.87 26.54
N GLY A 100 -11.79 19.54 25.28
CA GLY A 100 -11.35 18.21 24.87
C GLY A 100 -12.40 17.10 24.98
N THR A 101 -13.67 17.46 25.10
CA THR A 101 -14.81 16.56 24.99
C THR A 101 -15.55 16.79 23.67
N LEU A 102 -15.65 15.74 22.84
CA LEU A 102 -16.52 15.73 21.67
C LEU A 102 -17.91 15.23 22.09
N GLN A 103 -18.85 16.16 22.25
CA GLN A 103 -20.23 15.85 22.57
C GLN A 103 -21.02 15.64 21.27
N LEU A 104 -21.47 14.41 21.04
CA LEU A 104 -22.30 14.01 19.92
C LEU A 104 -23.77 13.95 20.38
N LYS A 105 -24.59 14.87 19.88
CA LYS A 105 -26.02 14.93 20.22
C LYS A 105 -26.87 14.87 18.96
N ALA A 106 -27.74 13.87 18.88
CA ALA A 106 -28.73 13.76 17.82
C ALA A 106 -29.83 14.80 18.03
N HIS A 107 -29.91 15.79 17.15
CA HIS A 107 -30.94 16.82 17.18
C HIS A 107 -32.16 16.34 16.39
N LEU A 108 -33.25 16.11 17.12
CA LEU A 108 -34.54 15.77 16.52
C LEU A 108 -35.27 17.06 16.11
N PRO A 109 -35.79 17.14 14.88
CA PRO A 109 -36.47 18.31 14.36
C PRO A 109 -37.82 18.53 15.08
N ASN A 110 -37.94 19.64 15.82
CA ASN A 110 -39.20 20.05 16.44
C ASN A 110 -39.94 21.04 15.53
N ASP A 111 -40.43 20.55 14.39
CA ASP A 111 -41.03 21.36 13.34
C ASP A 111 -42.55 21.13 13.24
N ALA A 112 -43.32 22.21 13.33
CA ALA A 112 -44.78 22.21 13.24
C ALA A 112 -45.34 21.64 11.91
N ARG A 113 -44.47 21.42 10.90
CA ARG A 113 -44.80 20.74 9.64
C ARG A 113 -45.07 19.24 9.79
N PHE A 114 -44.60 18.60 10.86
CA PHE A 114 -44.82 17.18 11.13
C PHE A 114 -45.94 17.00 12.16
N GLN A 115 -47.13 16.57 11.71
CA GLN A 115 -48.22 16.22 12.60
C GLN A 115 -47.83 14.93 13.34
N SER A 116 -47.58 15.01 14.64
CA SER A 116 -47.21 13.89 15.53
C SER A 116 -45.71 13.51 15.58
N THR A 117 -44.85 14.46 15.96
CA THR A 117 -43.41 14.21 16.23
C THR A 117 -43.20 13.07 17.23
N SER A 118 -44.07 12.93 18.23
CA SER A 118 -43.99 11.86 19.25
C SER A 118 -44.24 10.45 18.70
N GLU A 119 -45.07 10.28 17.66
CA GLU A 119 -45.29 8.96 17.05
C GLU A 119 -44.12 8.55 16.14
N ILE A 120 -43.52 9.51 15.43
CA ILE A 120 -42.34 9.28 14.59
C ILE A 120 -41.11 8.97 15.46
N GLU A 121 -40.89 9.73 16.53
CA GLU A 121 -39.80 9.47 17.50
C GLU A 121 -39.90 8.08 18.12
N ASN A 122 -41.13 7.62 18.38
CA ASN A 122 -41.35 6.26 18.87
C ASN A 122 -40.98 5.21 17.82
N GLN A 123 -41.10 5.47 16.51
CA GLN A 123 -40.79 4.49 15.46
C GLN A 123 -39.36 4.59 14.91
N LEU A 124 -38.64 5.66 15.26
CA LEU A 124 -37.33 6.01 14.72
C LEU A 124 -36.19 5.20 15.33
N GLN A 125 -35.35 4.60 14.50
CA GLN A 125 -34.11 3.94 14.88
C GLN A 125 -32.87 4.66 14.33
N LEU A 126 -31.92 4.94 15.21
CA LEU A 126 -30.66 5.64 14.94
C LEU A 126 -29.46 4.74 15.27
N ASP A 127 -28.99 3.96 14.32
CA ASP A 127 -27.77 3.17 14.52
C ASP A 127 -26.55 4.06 14.26
N CYS A 128 -25.60 4.09 15.19
CA CYS A 128 -24.43 4.97 15.17
C CYS A 128 -23.16 4.12 15.17
N VAL A 129 -22.31 4.27 14.15
CA VAL A 129 -20.96 3.69 14.12
C VAL A 129 -19.95 4.80 14.27
N ILE A 130 -19.07 4.73 15.25
CA ILE A 130 -18.04 5.72 15.55
C ILE A 130 -16.67 5.08 15.41
N GLU A 131 -15.95 5.46 14.35
CA GLU A 131 -14.55 5.11 14.14
C GLU A 131 -13.69 6.20 14.78
N THR A 132 -12.86 5.86 15.76
CA THR A 132 -12.04 6.83 16.53
C THR A 132 -10.65 6.26 16.80
N PRO A 133 -9.61 7.05 17.06
CA PRO A 133 -8.39 6.54 17.69
C PRO A 133 -8.68 5.76 18.98
N PRO A 134 -7.81 4.80 19.33
CA PRO A 134 -8.03 3.92 20.47
C PRO A 134 -8.05 4.67 21.81
N ASP A 135 -7.19 5.66 22.03
CA ASP A 135 -6.98 6.31 23.34
C ASP A 135 -7.98 7.44 23.62
N VAL A 136 -9.22 7.10 23.96
CA VAL A 136 -10.31 8.07 24.22
C VAL A 136 -11.26 7.60 25.32
N ALA A 137 -11.63 8.49 26.25
CA ALA A 137 -12.68 8.22 27.21
C ALA A 137 -14.06 8.24 26.52
N ILE A 138 -14.95 7.34 26.88
CA ILE A 138 -16.27 7.23 26.27
C ILE A 138 -17.36 7.38 27.32
N ARG A 139 -18.39 8.16 27.00
CA ARG A 139 -19.65 8.19 27.75
C ARG A 139 -20.83 7.97 26.82
N LEU A 140 -21.52 6.84 26.96
CA LEU A 140 -22.68 6.47 26.13
C LEU A 140 -23.95 6.47 26.96
N GLN A 141 -24.98 7.12 26.43
CA GLN A 141 -26.34 7.08 26.97
C GLN A 141 -27.34 6.78 25.85
N THR A 142 -28.10 5.70 26.02
CA THR A 142 -29.20 5.34 25.12
C THR A 142 -30.38 4.77 25.89
N LYS A 143 -31.60 4.94 25.38
CA LYS A 143 -32.79 4.33 25.98
C LYS A 143 -32.94 2.86 25.60
N THR A 144 -32.71 2.55 24.32
CA THR A 144 -32.91 1.22 23.76
C THR A 144 -31.92 0.96 22.61
N GLY A 145 -31.19 -0.15 22.64
CA GLY A 145 -30.28 -0.59 21.57
C GLY A 145 -29.01 -1.25 22.09
N ASP A 146 -28.39 -2.09 21.26
CA ASP A 146 -27.13 -2.77 21.58
C ASP A 146 -25.96 -1.79 21.47
N ILE A 147 -25.00 -1.92 22.37
CA ILE A 147 -23.77 -1.12 22.39
C ILE A 147 -22.60 -2.07 22.18
N ARG A 148 -21.75 -1.81 21.18
CA ARG A 148 -20.52 -2.55 20.90
C ARG A 148 -19.33 -1.60 20.95
N LEU A 149 -18.26 -1.98 21.66
CA LEU A 149 -16.99 -1.25 21.66
C LEU A 149 -15.90 -2.22 21.24
N ARG A 150 -15.06 -1.83 20.27
CA ARG A 150 -13.91 -2.60 19.79
C ARG A 150 -12.63 -1.78 19.94
N ARG A 151 -11.65 -2.30 20.68
CA ARG A 151 -10.27 -1.77 20.78
C ARG A 151 -10.13 -0.35 21.34
N ILE A 152 -11.10 0.10 22.14
CA ILE A 152 -11.05 1.41 22.80
C ILE A 152 -10.26 1.32 24.12
N ARG A 153 -9.37 2.27 24.35
CA ARG A 153 -8.54 2.45 25.53
C ARG A 153 -8.89 3.77 26.24
N GLY A 154 -9.36 3.72 27.48
CA GLY A 154 -9.76 4.89 28.25
C GLY A 154 -10.89 4.63 29.25
N LYS A 155 -11.38 5.69 29.90
CA LYS A 155 -12.51 5.57 30.83
C LYS A 155 -13.81 5.32 30.06
N ILE A 156 -14.50 4.21 30.33
CA ILE A 156 -15.71 3.78 29.61
C ILE A 156 -16.93 3.86 30.55
N GLU A 157 -17.81 4.82 30.30
CA GLU A 157 -19.08 5.00 31.01
C GLU A 157 -20.24 4.67 30.06
N ILE A 158 -21.05 3.67 30.38
CA ILE A 158 -22.17 3.22 29.55
C ILE A 158 -23.44 3.14 30.40
N ALA A 159 -24.50 3.82 29.96
CA ALA A 159 -25.83 3.69 30.55
C ALA A 159 -26.87 3.37 29.47
N THR A 160 -27.55 2.23 29.60
CA THR A 160 -28.63 1.83 28.68
C THR A 160 -29.86 1.29 29.40
N GLY A 161 -31.05 1.65 28.91
CA GLY A 161 -32.32 1.15 29.41
C GLY A 161 -32.58 -0.30 28.96
N THR A 162 -32.56 -0.57 27.66
CA THR A 162 -32.80 -1.92 27.11
C THR A 162 -31.84 -2.22 25.97
N GLY A 163 -31.00 -3.26 26.08
CA GLY A 163 -30.05 -3.67 25.03
C GLY A 163 -28.80 -4.32 25.60
N ASN A 164 -28.07 -5.06 24.77
CA ASN A 164 -26.84 -5.73 25.18
C ASN A 164 -25.62 -4.82 25.03
N VAL A 165 -24.67 -4.93 25.95
CA VAL A 165 -23.36 -4.27 25.84
C VAL A 165 -22.33 -5.34 25.48
N HIS A 166 -21.53 -5.08 24.45
CA HIS A 166 -20.43 -5.94 24.01
C HIS A 166 -19.11 -5.15 24.01
N LEU A 167 -18.14 -5.61 24.79
CA LEU A 167 -16.80 -5.02 24.89
C LEU A 167 -15.81 -5.96 24.22
N ASP A 168 -15.00 -5.52 23.28
CA ASP A 168 -14.12 -6.41 22.51
C ASP A 168 -12.73 -5.78 22.46
N GLU A 169 -11.79 -6.37 23.20
CA GLU A 169 -10.40 -5.87 23.34
C GLU A 169 -10.35 -4.42 23.87
N THR A 170 -11.27 -4.01 24.74
CA THR A 170 -11.25 -2.66 25.34
C THR A 170 -10.33 -2.61 26.57
N GLN A 171 -9.70 -1.46 26.86
CA GLN A 171 -8.83 -1.28 28.04
C GLN A 171 -9.24 -0.05 28.84
N GLY A 172 -9.38 -0.15 30.17
CA GLY A 172 -9.61 1.05 30.99
C GLY A 172 -10.45 0.85 32.25
N ASN A 173 -11.09 1.94 32.70
CA ASN A 173 -12.00 1.93 33.84
C ASN A 173 -13.46 1.89 33.39
N TYR A 174 -14.20 0.88 33.86
CA TYR A 174 -15.56 0.61 33.41
C TYR A 174 -16.59 1.10 34.42
N ARG A 175 -17.60 1.86 33.95
CA ARG A 175 -18.85 2.13 34.66
C ARG A 175 -20.01 1.83 33.73
N VAL A 176 -20.51 0.61 33.78
CA VAL A 176 -21.58 0.10 32.91
C VAL A 176 -22.84 -0.12 33.72
N SER A 177 -23.97 0.43 33.27
CA SER A 177 -25.29 0.27 33.90
C SER A 177 -26.35 -0.05 32.85
N VAL A 178 -26.93 -1.25 32.94
CA VAL A 178 -27.93 -1.78 32.02
C VAL A 178 -29.23 -2.07 32.79
N THR A 179 -30.39 -1.61 32.34
CA THR A 179 -31.65 -1.94 33.05
C THR A 179 -32.23 -3.28 32.58
N LYS A 180 -32.15 -3.60 31.29
CA LYS A 180 -32.54 -4.90 30.70
C LYS A 180 -31.59 -5.27 29.58
N GLY A 181 -30.85 -6.38 29.72
CA GLY A 181 -29.87 -6.83 28.72
C GLY A 181 -28.57 -7.33 29.33
N ASN A 182 -27.79 -8.02 28.50
CA ASN A 182 -26.55 -8.66 28.93
C ASN A 182 -25.34 -7.76 28.70
N VAL A 183 -24.31 -7.91 29.53
CA VAL A 183 -22.99 -7.31 29.30
C VAL A 183 -22.04 -8.44 28.95
N THR A 184 -21.43 -8.42 27.77
CA THR A 184 -20.52 -9.47 27.29
C THR A 184 -19.21 -8.85 26.84
N GLY A 185 -18.07 -9.55 26.88
CA GLY A 185 -16.88 -9.03 26.23
C GLY A 185 -15.51 -9.46 26.72
N LYS A 186 -14.46 -9.00 26.01
CA LYS A 186 -13.05 -9.11 26.37
C LYS A 186 -12.51 -7.75 26.79
N ILE A 187 -11.96 -7.64 27.99
CA ILE A 187 -11.55 -6.36 28.61
C ILE A 187 -10.15 -6.45 29.22
N LEU A 188 -9.43 -5.35 29.22
CA LEU A 188 -8.23 -5.10 30.02
C LEU A 188 -8.56 -4.03 31.06
N LEU A 189 -8.09 -4.21 32.29
CA LEU A 189 -8.38 -3.31 33.40
C LEU A 189 -7.23 -2.33 33.61
N THR A 190 -7.55 -1.08 33.94
CA THR A 190 -6.58 -0.13 34.49
C THR A 190 -6.81 0.07 35.98
N ARG A 191 -5.76 0.46 36.71
CA ARG A 191 -5.85 0.76 38.15
C ARG A 191 -6.95 1.79 38.42
N GLY A 192 -8.03 1.38 39.08
CA GLY A 192 -9.17 2.22 39.42
C GLY A 192 -10.43 1.40 39.69
N GLN A 193 -11.51 2.05 40.13
CA GLN A 193 -12.76 1.38 40.47
C GLN A 193 -13.55 1.05 39.21
N ASN A 194 -13.92 -0.22 39.06
CA ASN A 194 -14.76 -0.71 37.97
C ASN A 194 -16.14 -1.09 38.52
N GLU A 195 -17.19 -0.78 37.79
CA GLU A 195 -18.56 -1.07 38.17
C GLU A 195 -19.35 -1.50 36.94
N ILE A 196 -19.91 -2.70 36.95
CA ILE A 196 -20.71 -3.25 35.87
C ILE A 196 -22.00 -3.80 36.47
N LYS A 197 -23.13 -3.16 36.13
CA LYS A 197 -24.44 -3.47 36.72
C LYS A 197 -25.47 -3.76 35.65
N THR A 198 -26.21 -4.84 35.81
CA THR A 198 -27.44 -5.11 35.06
C THR A 198 -28.60 -5.45 36.00
N GLN A 199 -29.81 -4.96 35.71
CA GLN A 199 -31.02 -5.19 36.52
C GLN A 199 -31.86 -6.39 36.06
N ASN A 200 -31.79 -6.77 34.79
CA ASN A 200 -32.44 -7.96 34.23
C ASN A 200 -31.58 -8.47 33.06
N GLY A 201 -30.54 -9.22 33.36
CA GLY A 201 -29.61 -9.77 32.38
C GLY A 201 -28.39 -10.38 33.04
N SER A 202 -27.52 -10.98 32.24
CA SER A 202 -26.28 -11.62 32.70
C SER A 202 -25.05 -10.81 32.30
N VAL A 203 -23.97 -10.96 33.07
CA VAL A 203 -22.65 -10.38 32.76
C VAL A 203 -21.70 -11.54 32.43
N GLU A 204 -21.06 -11.52 31.26
CA GLU A 204 -20.05 -12.48 30.81
C GLU A 204 -18.81 -11.75 30.29
N LEU A 205 -17.72 -11.70 31.07
CA LEU A 205 -16.53 -10.94 30.69
C LEU A 205 -15.28 -11.81 30.74
N ALA A 206 -14.38 -11.64 29.78
CA ALA A 206 -13.03 -12.16 29.82
C ALA A 206 -12.06 -11.01 30.09
N VAL A 207 -11.39 -11.05 31.24
CA VAL A 207 -10.28 -10.15 31.54
C VAL A 207 -9.04 -10.75 30.88
N LEU A 208 -8.38 -9.98 30.01
CA LEU A 208 -7.25 -10.48 29.22
C LEU A 208 -5.90 -10.35 29.96
N ASP A 209 -5.79 -9.37 30.86
CA ASP A 209 -4.54 -9.04 31.60
C ASP A 209 -4.63 -9.49 33.08
N ALA A 210 -3.50 -9.95 33.64
CA ALA A 210 -3.35 -10.34 35.04
C ALA A 210 -3.44 -9.15 36.01
N VAL A 211 -3.37 -7.90 35.52
CA VAL A 211 -3.54 -6.68 36.33
C VAL A 211 -4.91 -6.66 37.01
N ALA A 212 -4.92 -7.00 38.29
CA ALA A 212 -6.11 -6.92 39.12
C ALA A 212 -6.45 -5.46 39.46
N ALA A 213 -7.75 -5.13 39.37
CA ALA A 213 -8.29 -3.85 39.78
C ALA A 213 -9.61 -4.06 40.56
N PRO A 214 -9.97 -3.15 41.49
CA PRO A 214 -11.25 -3.24 42.17
C PRO A 214 -12.40 -3.25 41.16
N MET A 215 -13.30 -4.22 41.28
CA MET A 215 -14.42 -4.36 40.35
C MET A 215 -15.67 -4.82 41.10
N ASN A 216 -16.76 -4.09 40.91
CA ASN A 216 -18.09 -4.46 41.38
C ASN A 216 -18.94 -4.90 40.19
N VAL A 217 -19.26 -6.18 40.09
CA VAL A 217 -20.16 -6.74 39.07
C VAL A 217 -21.46 -7.13 39.73
N THR A 218 -22.58 -6.61 39.24
CA THR A 218 -23.92 -6.92 39.75
C THR A 218 -24.85 -7.33 38.61
N ALA A 219 -25.49 -8.49 38.72
CA ALA A 219 -26.50 -8.98 37.80
C ALA A 219 -27.78 -9.35 38.56
N HIS A 220 -28.65 -8.37 38.81
CA HIS A 220 -29.98 -8.66 39.35
C HIS A 220 -30.80 -9.35 38.24
N GLY A 221 -31.47 -10.46 38.57
CA GLY A 221 -32.25 -11.26 37.62
C GLY A 221 -31.44 -12.06 36.59
N GLY A 222 -30.15 -12.30 36.81
CA GLY A 222 -29.32 -13.11 35.91
C GLY A 222 -28.02 -13.62 36.54
N SER A 223 -27.08 -14.08 35.71
CA SER A 223 -25.81 -14.70 36.12
C SER A 223 -24.61 -13.78 35.88
N VAL A 224 -23.53 -13.97 36.65
CA VAL A 224 -22.21 -13.37 36.42
C VAL A 224 -21.22 -14.48 36.04
N GLN A 225 -20.53 -14.32 34.93
CA GLN A 225 -19.45 -15.19 34.48
C GLN A 225 -18.22 -14.34 34.15
N LEU A 226 -17.09 -14.63 34.79
CA LEU A 226 -15.81 -13.96 34.55
C LEU A 226 -14.78 -14.99 34.13
N GLN A 227 -14.16 -14.81 32.96
CA GLN A 227 -12.93 -15.51 32.59
C GLN A 227 -11.76 -14.62 33.01
N LEU A 228 -10.87 -15.13 33.87
CA LEU A 228 -9.70 -14.38 34.36
C LEU A 228 -8.43 -15.16 34.01
N PRO A 229 -7.29 -14.48 33.84
CA PRO A 229 -5.98 -15.14 33.72
C PRO A 229 -5.71 -16.06 34.92
N ARG A 230 -4.89 -17.09 34.70
CA ARG A 230 -4.65 -18.14 35.72
C ARG A 230 -4.00 -17.60 36.99
N ASP A 231 -3.23 -16.54 36.86
CA ASP A 231 -2.44 -15.83 37.85
C ASP A 231 -3.13 -14.57 38.41
N TYR A 232 -4.36 -14.28 37.97
CA TYR A 232 -5.12 -13.11 38.41
C TYR A 232 -5.34 -13.11 39.94
N ALA A 233 -4.75 -12.14 40.64
CA ALA A 233 -4.71 -12.05 42.10
C ALA A 233 -5.77 -11.07 42.64
N ALA A 234 -6.79 -11.57 43.35
CA ALA A 234 -7.89 -10.73 43.85
C ALA A 234 -8.53 -11.29 45.12
N ASP A 235 -8.96 -10.39 46.01
CA ASP A 235 -9.90 -10.74 47.08
C ASP A 235 -11.31 -10.72 46.48
N VAL A 236 -12.00 -11.86 46.44
CA VAL A 236 -13.33 -12.00 45.85
C VAL A 236 -14.38 -12.00 46.95
N ALA A 237 -15.33 -11.07 46.89
CA ALA A 237 -16.54 -11.11 47.70
C ALA A 237 -17.72 -11.44 46.79
N PHE A 238 -18.46 -12.50 47.06
CA PHE A 238 -19.57 -12.93 46.22
C PHE A 238 -20.87 -13.06 47.01
N GLU A 239 -22.01 -12.77 46.37
CA GLU A 239 -23.36 -12.89 46.92
C GLU A 239 -24.32 -13.37 45.81
N SER A 240 -24.97 -14.51 46.01
CA SER A 240 -25.84 -15.18 45.03
C SER A 240 -27.18 -15.57 45.66
N GLU A 241 -28.31 -15.20 45.05
CA GLU A 241 -29.65 -15.49 45.62
C GLU A 241 -30.09 -16.95 45.41
N ASN A 242 -29.74 -17.59 44.29
CA ASN A 242 -30.16 -18.95 43.90
C ASN A 242 -29.06 -20.05 44.04
N GLU A 243 -28.06 -19.83 44.90
CA GLU A 243 -27.09 -20.85 45.37
C GLU A 243 -26.19 -21.55 44.32
N GLN A 244 -25.66 -20.84 43.29
CA GLN A 244 -24.68 -21.43 42.37
C GLN A 244 -23.43 -20.56 42.19
N VAL A 245 -22.37 -20.85 42.95
CA VAL A 245 -21.04 -20.23 42.78
C VAL A 245 -20.03 -21.27 42.33
N VAL A 246 -19.40 -21.05 41.18
CA VAL A 246 -18.36 -21.91 40.60
C VAL A 246 -17.09 -21.08 40.44
N ILE A 247 -15.99 -21.49 41.07
CA ILE A 247 -14.68 -20.85 40.90
C ILE A 247 -13.69 -21.94 40.47
N SER A 248 -13.16 -21.81 39.25
CA SER A 248 -12.25 -22.77 38.60
C SER A 248 -10.79 -22.30 38.60
N LEU A 249 -10.45 -21.33 39.46
CA LEU A 249 -9.10 -20.82 39.71
C LEU A 249 -8.61 -21.25 41.11
N PRO A 250 -7.29 -21.23 41.40
CA PRO A 250 -6.78 -21.54 42.72
C PRO A 250 -7.34 -20.59 43.79
N VAL A 251 -8.04 -21.14 44.80
CA VAL A 251 -8.66 -20.36 45.89
C VAL A 251 -8.12 -20.82 47.24
N GLN A 252 -7.75 -19.86 48.09
CA GLN A 252 -7.60 -20.07 49.53
C GLN A 252 -8.88 -19.59 50.23
N SER A 253 -9.63 -20.50 50.87
CA SER A 253 -10.79 -20.12 51.68
C SER A 253 -10.36 -19.81 53.11
N SER A 254 -10.94 -18.78 53.71
CA SER A 254 -10.70 -18.44 55.12
C SER A 254 -11.35 -19.44 56.10
N ASP A 255 -12.23 -20.33 55.63
CA ASP A 255 -13.10 -21.17 56.47
C ASP A 255 -13.00 -22.69 56.18
N GLY A 256 -12.00 -23.15 55.42
CA GLY A 256 -11.64 -24.57 55.27
C GLY A 256 -12.70 -25.49 54.60
N SER A 257 -13.85 -24.97 54.19
CA SER A 257 -14.95 -25.73 53.61
C SER A 257 -14.83 -25.83 52.08
N ARG A 258 -15.08 -27.01 51.50
CA ARG A 258 -15.22 -27.18 50.04
C ARG A 258 -16.38 -26.29 49.55
N MET A 259 -16.08 -25.31 48.70
CA MET A 259 -17.05 -24.34 48.18
C MET A 259 -18.08 -25.00 47.25
N LEU A 260 -19.09 -25.63 47.85
CA LEU A 260 -20.31 -26.04 47.17
C LEU A 260 -21.49 -25.51 48.00
N ASN A 261 -22.26 -24.62 47.37
CA ASN A 261 -23.53 -24.03 47.87
C ASN A 261 -23.37 -23.00 49.01
N LEU A 262 -22.69 -21.88 48.74
CA LEU A 262 -22.69 -20.71 49.64
C LEU A 262 -23.50 -19.56 49.01
N LEU A 263 -24.38 -18.94 49.80
CA LEU A 263 -25.19 -17.77 49.42
C LEU A 263 -24.35 -16.48 49.39
N ALA A 264 -23.38 -16.35 50.28
CA ALA A 264 -22.44 -15.23 50.31
C ALA A 264 -21.11 -15.67 50.95
N GLY A 265 -20.00 -15.09 50.51
CA GLY A 265 -18.69 -15.44 51.07
C GLY A 265 -17.55 -14.60 50.52
N THR A 266 -16.37 -14.80 51.12
CA THR A 266 -15.10 -14.22 50.66
C THR A 266 -14.13 -15.33 50.28
N ALA A 267 -13.47 -15.20 49.13
CA ALA A 267 -12.46 -16.12 48.63
C ALA A 267 -11.22 -15.32 48.20
N ARG A 268 -10.04 -15.91 48.33
CA ARG A 268 -8.79 -15.28 47.90
C ARG A 268 -8.23 -16.02 46.70
N LEU A 269 -8.14 -15.34 45.55
CA LEU A 269 -7.49 -15.84 44.33
C LEU A 269 -6.01 -15.47 44.32
N ASN A 270 -5.13 -16.43 44.01
CA ASN A 270 -3.69 -16.23 43.79
C ASN A 270 -3.03 -15.22 44.75
N GLU A 271 -3.02 -15.53 46.05
CA GLU A 271 -2.45 -14.71 47.14
C GLU A 271 -3.22 -13.43 47.52
N GLY A 272 -4.27 -13.07 46.78
CA GLY A 272 -5.17 -11.95 47.10
C GLY A 272 -4.72 -10.63 46.48
N GLY A 273 -5.62 -9.65 46.51
CA GLY A 273 -5.42 -8.40 45.78
C GLY A 273 -6.66 -7.50 45.82
N PRO A 274 -6.82 -6.58 44.86
CA PRO A 274 -7.97 -5.69 44.79
C PRO A 274 -9.32 -6.41 44.88
N LEU A 275 -10.29 -5.77 45.54
CA LEU A 275 -11.59 -6.38 45.82
C LEU A 275 -12.43 -6.56 44.54
N LEU A 276 -12.76 -7.81 44.23
CA LEU A 276 -13.71 -8.22 43.20
C LEU A 276 -15.05 -8.57 43.88
N ARG A 277 -16.02 -7.63 43.86
CA ARG A 277 -17.36 -7.86 44.40
C ARG A 277 -18.29 -8.36 43.30
N LEU A 278 -18.84 -9.55 43.46
CA LEU A 278 -19.76 -10.19 42.52
C LEU A 278 -21.12 -10.41 43.18
N THR A 279 -22.17 -9.85 42.61
CA THR A 279 -23.54 -10.04 43.10
C THR A 279 -24.42 -10.53 41.96
N ALA A 280 -25.13 -11.65 42.14
CA ALA A 280 -26.01 -12.20 41.11
C ALA A 280 -27.29 -12.78 41.71
N THR A 281 -28.39 -12.80 40.95
CA THR A 281 -29.58 -13.57 41.36
C THR A 281 -29.37 -15.06 41.10
N ASP A 282 -28.80 -15.44 39.95
CA ASP A 282 -28.69 -16.84 39.53
C ASP A 282 -27.31 -17.47 39.86
N ARG A 283 -26.40 -17.54 38.87
CA ARG A 283 -25.09 -18.19 38.99
C ARG A 283 -23.96 -17.18 38.96
N ILE A 284 -22.93 -17.38 39.79
CA ILE A 284 -21.62 -16.74 39.69
C ILE A 284 -20.60 -17.78 39.23
N ALA A 285 -19.88 -17.51 38.14
CA ALA A 285 -18.84 -18.38 37.61
C ALA A 285 -17.54 -17.59 37.39
N ILE A 286 -16.43 -18.06 37.95
CA ILE A 286 -15.08 -17.57 37.65
C ILE A 286 -14.31 -18.71 36.99
N LEU A 287 -13.89 -18.51 35.75
CA LEU A 287 -13.26 -19.50 34.88
C LEU A 287 -11.84 -19.04 34.49
N PRO A 288 -10.89 -19.95 34.23
CA PRO A 288 -9.62 -19.56 33.62
C PRO A 288 -9.85 -19.12 32.15
N ALA A 289 -9.22 -18.03 31.73
CA ALA A 289 -9.12 -17.65 30.33
C ALA A 289 -8.32 -18.72 29.56
N GLU A 290 -8.79 -19.14 28.38
CA GLU A 290 -8.00 -19.99 27.48
C GLU A 290 -6.82 -19.17 26.95
N GLY A 291 -5.61 -19.53 27.38
CA GLY A 291 -4.44 -18.64 27.30
C GLY A 291 -3.85 -18.46 25.91
N ILE A 292 -3.42 -17.22 25.64
CA ILE A 292 -2.03 -16.98 25.24
C ILE A 292 -1.26 -16.84 26.57
N PRO A 293 -0.13 -17.53 26.79
CA PRO A 293 0.65 -17.37 28.00
C PRO A 293 1.32 -15.98 27.96
N GLU A 294 0.77 -15.04 28.72
CA GLU A 294 1.22 -13.65 28.87
C GLU A 294 1.74 -13.44 30.30
N ASN A 295 2.75 -14.20 30.70
CA ASN A 295 3.56 -13.84 31.87
C ASN A 295 4.82 -13.17 31.35
N ASP A 296 4.89 -11.85 31.52
CA ASP A 296 6.08 -11.04 31.84
C ASP A 296 6.09 -9.67 31.13
N ILE A 297 5.11 -8.80 31.42
CA ILE A 297 5.30 -7.34 31.30
C ILE A 297 5.53 -6.78 32.70
N VAL A 298 6.81 -6.61 33.02
CA VAL A 298 7.27 -6.02 34.27
C VAL A 298 7.05 -4.49 34.26
N PRO A 299 6.52 -3.86 35.32
CA PRO A 299 6.43 -2.40 35.42
C PRO A 299 7.80 -1.72 35.28
N MET A 300 7.86 -0.57 34.61
CA MET A 300 9.07 0.25 34.40
C MET A 300 9.78 0.69 35.70
N ASP A 301 9.12 0.57 36.86
CA ASP A 301 9.69 0.86 38.18
C ASP A 301 10.48 -0.32 38.79
N ALA A 302 10.42 -1.53 38.21
CA ALA A 302 11.01 -2.74 38.81
C ALA A 302 12.44 -3.07 38.34
N PHE A 303 12.94 -2.44 37.26
CA PHE A 303 14.31 -2.62 36.77
C PHE A 303 15.07 -1.30 36.68
N LEU A 304 15.49 -0.81 37.85
CA LEU A 304 16.43 0.31 37.96
C LEU A 304 17.85 -0.23 38.05
N GLN A 305 18.61 -0.19 36.96
CA GLN A 305 20.00 -0.61 36.95
C GLN A 305 20.91 0.55 37.37
N SER A 306 21.67 0.38 38.46
CA SER A 306 22.67 1.38 38.85
C SER A 306 23.89 1.28 37.94
N VAL A 307 24.33 2.41 37.39
CA VAL A 307 25.50 2.51 36.51
C VAL A 307 26.60 3.27 37.24
N PRO A 308 27.72 2.60 37.59
CA PRO A 308 28.77 3.20 38.41
C PRO A 308 29.60 4.21 37.63
N LYS A 309 30.01 5.27 38.33
CA LYS A 309 31.03 6.19 37.84
C LYS A 309 32.40 5.51 37.83
N THR A 310 33.19 5.68 36.76
CA THR A 310 34.58 5.25 36.68
C THR A 310 35.55 6.43 36.74
N GLU A 311 36.63 6.26 37.50
CA GLU A 311 37.78 7.19 37.52
C GLU A 311 38.93 6.71 36.62
N GLN A 312 38.80 5.49 36.07
CA GLN A 312 39.76 4.85 35.16
C GLN A 312 38.99 4.35 33.93
N PRO A 313 38.79 5.20 32.90
CA PRO A 313 38.07 4.81 31.70
C PRO A 313 38.84 3.72 30.92
N PRO A 314 38.14 2.81 30.23
CA PRO A 314 38.76 1.78 29.40
C PRO A 314 39.38 2.40 28.13
N VAL A 315 40.28 1.67 27.49
CA VAL A 315 40.81 2.02 26.17
C VAL A 315 39.90 1.38 25.13
N ILE A 316 39.30 2.18 24.24
CA ILE A 316 38.39 1.65 23.21
C ILE A 316 39.19 0.93 22.12
N ASP A 317 39.46 -0.35 22.31
CA ASP A 317 40.25 -1.22 21.44
C ASP A 317 39.58 -2.58 21.17
N GLY A 318 38.35 -2.76 21.67
CA GLY A 318 37.53 -3.97 21.56
C GLY A 318 37.84 -5.02 22.64
N ASN A 319 38.66 -4.71 23.66
CA ASN A 319 39.11 -5.68 24.65
C ASN A 319 38.37 -5.58 25.99
N LEU A 320 37.36 -6.44 26.17
CA LEU A 320 36.59 -6.49 27.42
C LEU A 320 37.34 -7.13 28.61
N SER A 321 38.57 -7.60 28.43
CA SER A 321 39.38 -8.16 29.50
C SER A 321 40.04 -7.10 30.40
N GLU A 322 39.84 -5.80 30.16
CA GLU A 322 40.38 -4.76 31.04
C GLU A 322 39.73 -4.77 32.44
N LYS A 323 40.53 -4.44 33.47
CA LYS A 323 40.07 -4.37 34.87
C LYS A 323 38.90 -3.40 35.08
N ALA A 324 38.78 -2.36 34.25
CA ALA A 324 37.70 -1.39 34.31
C ALA A 324 36.31 -2.04 34.13
N TRP A 325 36.19 -3.02 33.23
CA TRP A 325 34.93 -3.71 32.93
C TRP A 325 34.42 -4.58 34.08
N MET A 326 35.32 -5.06 34.94
CA MET A 326 34.95 -5.83 36.13
C MET A 326 34.11 -5.01 37.14
N PHE A 327 34.25 -3.68 37.11
CA PHE A 327 33.49 -2.77 37.97
C PHE A 327 32.27 -2.17 37.27
N ALA A 328 32.02 -2.51 36.01
CA ALA A 328 30.88 -2.02 35.25
C ALA A 328 29.58 -2.72 35.69
N ALA A 329 28.45 -2.06 35.45
CA ALA A 329 27.14 -2.66 35.62
C ALA A 329 26.87 -3.67 34.50
N ALA A 330 26.63 -4.94 34.85
CA ALA A 330 26.31 -5.97 33.87
C ALA A 330 24.80 -6.02 33.58
N LEU A 331 24.41 -5.97 32.31
CA LEU A 331 23.05 -6.15 31.81
C LEU A 331 22.89 -7.58 31.29
N HIS A 332 22.29 -8.44 32.11
CA HIS A 332 21.96 -9.82 31.75
C HIS A 332 20.83 -10.34 32.67
N PRO A 333 19.99 -11.29 32.21
CA PRO A 333 20.02 -11.93 30.89
C PRO A 333 19.29 -11.12 29.80
N PHE A 334 19.81 -11.18 28.56
CA PHE A 334 19.05 -10.82 27.37
C PHE A 334 17.99 -11.89 27.08
N GLN A 335 16.87 -11.48 26.49
CA GLN A 335 15.71 -12.32 26.24
C GLN A 335 15.19 -12.13 24.82
N SER A 336 14.43 -13.09 24.30
CA SER A 336 13.70 -12.95 23.02
C SER A 336 12.78 -11.72 23.02
N ALA A 337 12.46 -11.19 21.84
CA ALA A 337 11.64 -9.98 21.67
C ALA A 337 10.27 -10.02 22.39
N ASP A 338 9.65 -11.19 22.46
CA ASP A 338 8.37 -11.46 23.13
C ASP A 338 8.48 -11.76 24.63
N GLY A 339 9.71 -11.78 25.17
CA GLY A 339 9.99 -12.14 26.56
C GLY A 339 9.92 -13.64 26.87
N SER A 340 9.71 -14.51 25.87
CA SER A 340 9.34 -15.91 26.11
C SER A 340 10.51 -16.86 26.42
N GLY A 341 11.78 -16.40 26.40
CA GLY A 341 12.92 -17.29 26.62
C GLY A 341 14.32 -16.68 26.42
N THR A 342 15.33 -17.51 26.67
CA THR A 342 16.75 -17.19 26.50
C THR A 342 17.18 -17.31 25.02
N PRO A 343 17.97 -16.37 24.49
CA PRO A 343 18.48 -16.43 23.13
C PRO A 343 19.41 -17.64 22.87
N GLU A 344 19.37 -18.19 21.65
CA GLU A 344 20.31 -19.19 21.10
C GLU A 344 21.74 -18.63 21.04
N ASN A 345 21.87 -17.33 20.77
CA ASN A 345 23.14 -16.59 20.76
C ASN A 345 23.20 -15.61 21.95
N PRO A 346 23.74 -16.02 23.13
CA PRO A 346 23.79 -15.18 24.33
C PRO A 346 24.54 -13.86 24.12
N THR A 347 24.09 -12.83 24.83
CA THR A 347 24.69 -11.49 24.81
C THR A 347 24.87 -10.99 26.23
N GLU A 348 26.07 -10.48 26.52
CA GLU A 348 26.42 -9.85 27.78
C GLU A 348 26.78 -8.39 27.52
N ALA A 349 26.23 -7.45 28.29
CA ALA A 349 26.58 -6.04 28.16
C ALA A 349 27.03 -5.43 29.50
N PHE A 350 27.96 -4.49 29.44
CA PHE A 350 28.62 -3.86 30.60
C PHE A 350 28.57 -2.33 30.45
N LEU A 351 28.16 -1.61 31.48
CA LEU A 351 28.02 -0.15 31.44
C LEU A 351 28.74 0.55 32.60
N MET A 352 29.42 1.65 32.29
CA MET A 352 29.97 2.59 33.27
C MET A 352 30.01 4.01 32.67
N TRP A 353 30.21 5.04 33.49
CA TRP A 353 30.21 6.42 32.99
C TRP A 353 31.25 7.30 33.70
N ASN A 354 31.64 8.40 33.07
CA ASN A 354 32.36 9.51 33.72
C ASN A 354 31.77 10.85 33.27
N GLU A 355 32.38 11.98 33.62
CA GLU A 355 31.88 13.30 33.25
C GLU A 355 31.77 13.54 31.74
N GLU A 356 32.57 12.82 30.94
CA GLU A 356 32.72 13.02 29.50
C GLU A 356 31.88 12.04 28.68
N ASN A 357 31.86 10.75 29.06
CA ASN A 357 31.32 9.67 28.23
C ASN A 357 30.48 8.65 29.02
N LEU A 358 29.54 8.02 28.32
CA LEU A 358 28.98 6.71 28.66
C LEU A 358 29.81 5.63 27.95
N TYR A 359 30.26 4.62 28.69
CA TYR A 359 31.00 3.48 28.15
C TYR A 359 30.12 2.24 28.16
N ILE A 360 30.06 1.55 27.03
CA ILE A 360 29.30 0.31 26.86
C ILE A 360 30.22 -0.75 26.25
N GLY A 361 30.30 -1.90 26.91
CA GLY A 361 30.99 -3.09 26.44
C GLY A 361 30.00 -4.20 26.14
N VAL A 362 30.14 -4.94 25.03
CA VAL A 362 29.24 -6.05 24.68
C VAL A 362 30.02 -7.27 24.26
N LYS A 363 29.72 -8.44 24.84
CA LYS A 363 30.23 -9.75 24.43
C LYS A 363 29.08 -10.53 23.77
N ALA A 364 29.18 -10.71 22.46
CA ALA A 364 28.13 -11.26 21.61
C ALA A 364 28.53 -12.66 21.13
N HIS A 365 28.02 -13.71 21.81
CA HIS A 365 28.37 -15.11 21.51
C HIS A 365 27.64 -15.60 20.27
N PHE A 366 28.28 -16.46 19.49
CA PHE A 366 27.65 -17.15 18.36
C PHE A 366 28.03 -18.64 18.31
N LEU A 367 27.10 -19.47 17.83
CA LEU A 367 27.34 -20.90 17.73
C LEU A 367 28.30 -21.26 16.57
N PRO A 368 29.09 -22.33 16.71
CA PRO A 368 29.91 -22.84 15.60
C PRO A 368 29.06 -23.11 14.35
N GLY A 369 29.41 -22.45 13.23
CA GLY A 369 28.69 -22.55 11.96
C GLY A 369 27.60 -21.49 11.74
N GLN A 370 27.36 -20.60 12.71
CA GLN A 370 26.50 -19.41 12.59
C GLN A 370 27.36 -18.15 12.64
N LEU A 371 28.21 -17.96 11.63
CA LEU A 371 29.11 -16.81 11.59
C LEU A 371 28.32 -15.51 11.45
N PRO A 372 28.75 -14.42 12.10
CA PRO A 372 28.00 -13.19 12.03
C PRO A 372 27.97 -12.63 10.61
N ARG A 373 26.77 -12.29 10.13
CA ARG A 373 26.57 -11.77 8.78
C ARG A 373 27.12 -10.35 8.68
N VAL A 374 28.11 -10.13 7.82
CA VAL A 374 28.66 -8.81 7.51
C VAL A 374 28.50 -8.50 6.03
N SER A 375 27.97 -7.32 5.71
CA SER A 375 27.81 -6.80 4.35
C SER A 375 27.96 -5.28 4.30
N GLN A 376 27.63 -4.56 5.36
CA GLN A 376 27.72 -3.11 5.44
C GLN A 376 29.03 -2.70 6.11
N THR A 377 29.73 -1.72 5.53
CA THR A 377 31.09 -1.33 5.96
C THR A 377 31.28 0.17 6.11
N GLN A 378 30.28 0.98 5.75
CA GLN A 378 30.37 2.44 5.73
C GLN A 378 29.58 3.03 6.88
N HIS A 379 30.08 4.14 7.43
CA HIS A 379 29.33 4.96 8.37
C HIS A 379 27.98 5.36 7.75
N ASP A 380 26.92 5.27 8.54
CA ASP A 380 25.53 5.54 8.15
C ASP A 380 24.98 4.75 6.96
N SER A 381 25.61 3.64 6.60
CA SER A 381 24.96 2.66 5.72
C SER A 381 23.86 1.89 6.49
N PRO A 382 23.01 1.11 5.82
CA PRO A 382 21.96 0.32 6.48
C PRO A 382 22.48 -0.81 7.37
N ILE A 383 23.26 -0.51 8.41
CA ILE A 383 23.98 -1.48 9.26
C ILE A 383 23.04 -2.50 9.89
N TRP A 384 21.78 -2.13 10.17
CA TRP A 384 20.74 -3.04 10.64
C TRP A 384 20.43 -4.20 9.68
N GLU A 385 20.91 -4.16 8.42
CA GLU A 385 20.86 -5.30 7.51
C GLU A 385 21.88 -6.39 7.85
N ASP A 386 22.88 -6.15 8.70
CA ASP A 386 23.86 -7.15 9.15
C ASP A 386 23.42 -7.85 10.45
N GLU A 387 24.29 -8.70 10.98
CA GLU A 387 24.31 -8.92 12.43
C GLU A 387 24.74 -7.62 13.10
N SER A 388 24.02 -7.20 14.15
CA SER A 388 24.24 -5.91 14.78
C SER A 388 23.84 -5.89 16.25
N VAL A 389 24.47 -4.99 17.00
CA VAL A 389 24.03 -4.51 18.31
C VAL A 389 23.46 -3.11 18.11
N GLU A 390 22.22 -2.91 18.57
CA GLU A 390 21.46 -1.68 18.47
C GLU A 390 21.25 -1.11 19.89
N ILE A 391 21.64 0.15 20.08
CA ILE A 391 21.64 0.84 21.37
C ILE A 391 20.66 2.00 21.27
N LEU A 392 19.67 2.00 22.16
CA LEU A 392 18.72 3.09 22.33
C LEU A 392 19.04 3.78 23.64
N PHE A 393 19.37 5.08 23.58
CA PHE A 393 19.77 5.83 24.76
C PHE A 393 19.08 7.18 24.83
N ASP A 394 18.41 7.43 25.94
CA ASP A 394 17.79 8.70 26.27
C ASP A 394 18.39 9.24 27.59
N PRO A 395 19.32 10.20 27.52
CA PRO A 395 19.90 10.82 28.71
C PRO A 395 18.97 11.86 29.36
N SER A 396 17.83 12.18 28.76
CA SER A 396 16.86 13.17 29.25
C SER A 396 15.43 12.81 28.84
N PRO A 397 14.78 11.82 29.50
CA PRO A 397 13.47 11.25 29.11
C PRO A 397 12.28 12.22 29.02
N GLN A 398 12.51 13.52 29.19
CA GLN A 398 11.53 14.59 29.12
C GLN A 398 11.66 15.43 27.83
N THR A 399 12.72 15.27 27.04
CA THR A 399 12.93 16.01 25.77
C THR A 399 12.30 15.31 24.56
N GLU A 400 11.54 14.23 24.78
CA GLU A 400 10.92 13.36 23.76
C GLU A 400 11.92 12.82 22.71
N THR A 401 13.23 13.00 22.93
CA THR A 401 14.30 12.67 22.00
C THR A 401 15.23 11.62 22.59
N TYR A 402 15.42 10.53 21.86
CA TYR A 402 16.40 9.49 22.20
C TYR A 402 17.30 9.20 21.00
N TYR A 403 18.43 8.57 21.25
CA TYR A 403 19.45 8.30 20.24
C TYR A 403 19.49 6.82 19.91
N HIS A 404 19.66 6.51 18.63
CA HIS A 404 19.77 5.14 18.14
C HIS A 404 21.14 4.96 17.48
N LEU A 405 21.93 4.04 18.01
CA LEU A 405 23.23 3.67 17.46
C LEU A 405 23.22 2.19 17.09
N VAL A 406 23.76 1.83 15.93
CA VAL A 406 23.81 0.46 15.43
C VAL A 406 25.24 0.13 15.06
N VAL A 407 25.79 -0.94 15.63
CA VAL A 407 27.16 -1.39 15.38
C VAL A 407 27.17 -2.85 14.95
N ASN A 408 27.87 -3.16 13.85
CA ASN A 408 28.08 -4.54 13.40
C ASN A 408 29.43 -5.11 13.88
N PRO A 409 29.72 -6.40 13.68
CA PRO A 409 30.94 -7.05 14.19
C PRO A 409 32.27 -6.44 13.72
N ILE A 410 32.27 -5.71 12.61
CA ILE A 410 33.48 -5.05 12.07
C ILE A 410 33.60 -3.59 12.53
N GLY A 411 32.73 -3.14 13.44
CA GLY A 411 32.75 -1.80 14.01
C GLY A 411 32.15 -0.71 13.12
N ALA A 412 31.43 -1.06 12.04
CA ALA A 412 30.71 -0.06 11.26
C ALA A 412 29.53 0.48 12.08
N LEU A 413 29.44 1.81 12.16
CA LEU A 413 28.47 2.54 12.98
C LEU A 413 27.42 3.22 12.09
N PHE A 414 26.16 3.14 12.51
CA PHE A 414 25.08 4.03 12.08
C PHE A 414 24.53 4.74 13.32
N ASP A 415 24.31 6.04 13.23
CA ASP A 415 23.70 6.82 14.30
C ASP A 415 22.59 7.76 13.81
N GLN A 416 21.62 8.02 14.69
CA GLN A 416 20.54 8.97 14.43
C GLN A 416 19.90 9.49 15.73
N GLY A 417 19.40 10.72 15.68
CA GLY A 417 18.53 11.29 16.71
C GLY A 417 17.06 11.00 16.41
N VAL A 418 16.31 10.42 17.34
CA VAL A 418 14.88 10.11 17.16
C VAL A 418 14.02 11.09 17.93
N HIS A 419 13.26 11.91 17.21
CA HIS A 419 12.40 12.96 17.79
C HIS A 419 10.91 12.61 17.81
N THR A 420 10.51 11.57 17.06
CA THR A 420 9.14 11.07 17.09
C THR A 420 9.17 9.56 16.99
N PRO A 421 9.01 8.83 18.11
CA PRO A 421 8.82 7.38 18.04
C PRO A 421 7.54 7.08 17.26
N GLY A 422 7.57 5.98 16.53
CA GLY A 422 6.50 5.62 15.61
C GLY A 422 6.66 4.21 15.08
N SER A 423 5.69 3.79 14.27
CA SER A 423 5.70 2.44 13.70
C SER A 423 6.82 2.30 12.65
N PRO A 424 7.35 1.07 12.47
CA PRO A 424 8.37 0.82 11.47
C PRO A 424 7.89 1.28 10.10
N HIS A 425 8.72 2.05 9.40
CA HIS A 425 8.50 2.25 7.98
C HIS A 425 8.86 0.95 7.27
N PHE A 426 7.98 0.36 6.46
CA PHE A 426 8.25 -0.87 5.69
C PHE A 426 9.48 -0.81 4.77
N ARG A 427 10.10 0.37 4.60
CA ARG A 427 11.36 0.53 3.88
C ARG A 427 12.55 0.01 4.68
N PHE A 428 12.44 0.01 6.01
CA PHE A 428 13.42 -0.52 6.94
C PHE A 428 13.06 -1.92 7.43
N ALA A 429 11.94 -2.49 6.93
CA ALA A 429 11.61 -3.88 7.19
C ALA A 429 12.63 -4.80 6.49
N PRO A 430 12.93 -5.97 7.07
CA PRO A 430 13.70 -7.00 6.37
C PRO A 430 13.13 -7.26 4.96
N PRO A 431 13.98 -7.51 3.94
CA PRO A 431 13.59 -7.60 2.52
C PRO A 431 12.48 -8.61 2.19
N ASP A 432 12.18 -9.53 3.10
CA ASP A 432 11.22 -10.63 3.04
C ASP A 432 9.83 -10.30 3.62
N VAL A 433 9.66 -9.14 4.27
CA VAL A 433 8.36 -8.70 4.81
C VAL A 433 7.51 -8.11 3.68
N GLN A 434 6.54 -8.88 3.18
CA GLN A 434 5.57 -8.42 2.17
C GLN A 434 4.50 -7.50 2.80
N SER A 435 4.22 -6.36 2.17
CA SER A 435 3.26 -5.38 2.68
C SER A 435 1.81 -5.84 2.51
N SER A 436 1.04 -5.86 3.60
CA SER A 436 -0.42 -5.89 3.54
C SER A 436 -0.94 -4.47 3.23
N ALA A 437 -1.94 -4.33 2.36
CA ALA A 437 -2.45 -3.01 1.94
C ALA A 437 -3.22 -2.23 3.03
N ARG A 438 -3.33 -2.76 4.27
CA ARG A 438 -4.22 -2.24 5.32
C ARG A 438 -3.56 -1.37 6.38
N GLU A 439 -2.24 -1.21 6.39
CA GLU A 439 -1.52 -0.51 7.45
C GLU A 439 -0.97 0.85 6.99
N ARG A 440 -1.79 1.90 7.04
CA ARG A 440 -1.38 3.26 6.65
C ARG A 440 -1.87 4.37 7.59
N ALA A 441 -2.08 4.04 8.85
CA ALA A 441 -2.67 4.95 9.82
C ALA A 441 -1.94 4.85 11.18
N THR A 442 -0.62 5.01 11.15
CA THR A 442 0.26 5.01 12.33
C THR A 442 1.15 6.26 12.31
N LYS A 443 1.54 6.75 13.49
CA LYS A 443 2.50 7.87 13.62
C LYS A 443 3.76 7.52 12.82
N THR A 444 4.08 8.34 11.84
CA THR A 444 5.28 8.15 11.01
C THR A 444 6.50 8.37 11.89
N PHE A 445 7.33 7.34 12.03
CA PHE A 445 8.66 7.45 12.65
C PHE A 445 9.44 8.60 12.03
N LYS A 446 9.99 9.49 12.86
CA LYS A 446 10.86 10.59 12.42
C LYS A 446 12.16 10.56 13.20
N ALA A 447 13.25 10.45 12.47
CA ALA A 447 14.61 10.55 12.97
C ALA A 447 15.44 11.48 12.08
N ASP A 448 16.49 12.04 12.67
CA ASP A 448 17.56 12.78 12.01
C ASP A 448 18.77 11.85 11.82
N SER A 449 18.90 11.32 10.60
CA SER A 449 20.04 10.49 10.17
C SER A 449 21.30 11.30 9.87
N GLU A 450 21.27 12.64 9.97
CA GLU A 450 22.48 13.48 9.84
C GLU A 450 23.13 13.78 11.20
N TRP A 451 22.48 13.38 12.31
CA TRP A 451 23.04 13.51 13.65
C TRP A 451 24.15 12.49 13.88
N ASP A 452 25.31 12.97 14.31
CA ASP A 452 26.53 12.18 14.55
C ASP A 452 26.87 12.18 16.06
N ALA A 453 26.94 10.99 16.65
CA ALA A 453 27.27 10.76 18.05
C ALA A 453 28.73 11.10 18.37
N ASN A 454 29.60 11.10 17.36
CA ASN A 454 31.05 11.16 17.46
C ASN A 454 31.57 10.13 18.47
N ALA A 455 30.95 8.95 18.47
CA ALA A 455 31.29 7.86 19.38
C ALA A 455 32.59 7.17 18.94
N ALA A 456 33.45 6.84 19.89
CA ALA A 456 34.59 5.97 19.63
C ALA A 456 34.11 4.52 19.71
N VAL A 457 34.35 3.73 18.66
CA VAL A 457 33.89 2.33 18.54
C VAL A 457 35.08 1.44 18.18
N ALA A 458 35.19 0.30 18.85
CA ALA A 458 36.12 -0.77 18.47
C ALA A 458 35.49 -2.14 18.71
N THR A 459 35.80 -3.10 17.83
CA THR A 459 35.31 -4.48 17.93
C THR A 459 36.45 -5.48 17.75
N ARG A 460 36.28 -6.70 18.25
CA ARG A 460 37.14 -7.85 17.93
C ARG A 460 36.30 -9.08 17.66
N ILE A 461 36.73 -9.91 16.72
CA ILE A 461 36.03 -11.15 16.34
C ILE A 461 36.88 -12.35 16.75
N HIS A 462 36.38 -13.10 17.73
CA HIS A 462 36.99 -14.32 18.27
C HIS A 462 36.38 -15.58 17.63
N ALA A 463 36.82 -16.77 18.02
CA ALA A 463 36.32 -18.01 17.44
C ALA A 463 34.83 -18.30 17.75
N THR A 464 34.31 -17.79 18.86
CA THR A 464 32.96 -18.13 19.39
C THR A 464 32.14 -16.92 19.81
N PHE A 465 32.70 -15.71 19.76
CA PHE A 465 32.00 -14.46 20.07
C PHE A 465 32.69 -13.30 19.37
N TRP A 466 32.03 -12.16 19.34
CA TRP A 466 32.67 -10.89 19.02
C TRP A 466 32.41 -9.89 20.15
N THR A 467 33.31 -8.93 20.29
CA THR A 467 33.23 -7.89 21.32
C THR A 467 32.99 -6.53 20.69
N LEU A 468 32.35 -5.65 21.46
CA LEU A 468 32.15 -4.25 21.14
C LEU A 468 32.54 -3.41 22.35
N GLU A 469 33.32 -2.37 22.13
CA GLU A 469 33.49 -1.26 23.06
C GLU A 469 33.05 0.03 22.38
N ILE A 470 32.22 0.81 23.07
CA ILE A 470 31.79 2.11 22.59
C ILE A 470 31.84 3.15 23.71
N ALA A 471 32.43 4.31 23.40
CA ALA A 471 32.39 5.51 24.23
C ALA A 471 31.51 6.56 23.56
N ILE A 472 30.40 6.91 24.20
CA ILE A 472 29.41 7.89 23.70
C ILE A 472 29.61 9.22 24.44
N PRO A 473 30.10 10.29 23.76
CA PRO A 473 30.31 11.59 24.39
C PRO A 473 28.99 12.27 24.76
N PHE A 474 28.85 12.67 26.02
CA PHE A 474 27.66 13.40 26.46
C PHE A 474 27.50 14.78 25.81
N ALA A 475 28.59 15.36 25.28
CA ALA A 475 28.58 16.67 24.62
C ALA A 475 27.74 16.70 23.33
N ARG A 476 27.44 15.53 22.74
CA ARG A 476 26.63 15.39 21.51
C ARG A 476 25.16 15.10 21.78
N LEU A 477 24.78 14.90 23.04
CA LEU A 477 23.43 14.54 23.45
C LEU A 477 22.71 15.75 24.05
N GLU A 478 21.43 15.92 23.73
CA GLU A 478 20.59 16.96 24.30
C GLU A 478 20.44 16.72 25.81
N ARG A 479 20.70 17.77 26.60
CA ARG A 479 20.53 17.77 28.05
C ARG A 479 19.49 18.81 28.42
N ALA A 480 18.51 18.43 29.23
CA ALA A 480 17.59 19.39 29.83
C ALA A 480 18.37 20.43 30.67
N SER A 481 17.92 21.70 30.63
CA SER A 481 18.56 22.85 31.28
C SER A 481 19.00 22.57 32.74
N THR A 482 20.19 23.05 33.07
CA THR A 482 21.04 22.83 34.27
C THR A 482 20.45 23.10 35.67
N GLU A 483 19.13 23.12 35.87
CA GLU A 483 18.52 23.45 37.18
C GLU A 483 17.85 22.28 37.92
N LYS A 484 17.84 21.07 37.36
CA LYS A 484 17.51 19.85 38.11
C LYS A 484 18.44 18.73 37.68
N THR A 485 19.36 18.32 38.54
CA THR A 485 20.00 17.01 38.43
C THR A 485 18.89 15.95 38.38
N GLN A 486 18.71 15.33 37.22
CA GLN A 486 17.77 14.23 37.05
C GLN A 486 18.45 12.92 37.46
N ASP A 487 17.68 12.04 38.10
CA ASP A 487 18.20 10.85 38.78
C ASP A 487 18.28 9.60 37.89
N THR A 488 17.83 9.62 36.61
CA THR A 488 17.71 8.43 35.74
C THR A 488 17.83 8.72 34.24
N TRP A 489 18.41 7.80 33.47
CA TRP A 489 18.43 7.73 31.99
C TRP A 489 17.54 6.58 31.49
N ALA A 490 16.92 6.69 30.31
CA ALA A 490 16.25 5.54 29.69
C ALA A 490 17.19 4.83 28.70
N PHE A 491 17.17 3.50 28.68
CA PHE A 491 18.10 2.70 27.90
C PHE A 491 17.47 1.40 27.44
N ASN A 492 17.77 0.96 26.22
CA ASN A 492 17.58 -0.41 25.81
C ASN A 492 18.69 -0.84 24.85
N MET A 493 18.95 -2.14 24.79
CA MET A 493 19.88 -2.73 23.85
C MET A 493 19.24 -3.95 23.20
N HIS A 494 19.44 -4.07 21.90
CA HIS A 494 18.93 -5.13 21.06
C HIS A 494 20.08 -5.74 20.26
N ARG A 495 20.09 -7.05 20.09
CA ARG A 495 21.00 -7.76 19.18
C ARG A 495 20.20 -8.52 18.13
N LYS A 496 20.62 -8.34 16.88
CA LYS A 496 20.16 -9.09 15.72
C LYS A 496 21.25 -10.09 15.31
N ALA A 497 21.03 -11.38 15.57
CA ALA A 497 21.99 -12.46 15.29
C ALA A 497 21.48 -13.40 14.18
N GLN A 498 22.37 -14.25 13.63
CA GLN A 498 21.97 -15.30 12.69
C GLN A 498 21.47 -16.56 13.42
N GLY A 499 20.29 -17.07 13.06
CA GLY A 499 19.64 -18.22 13.72
C GLY A 499 19.81 -19.58 13.01
N ASN A 500 19.50 -20.68 13.70
CA ASN A 500 19.68 -22.05 13.18
C ASN A 500 18.81 -22.44 11.98
N THR A 501 19.36 -23.26 11.08
CA THR A 501 18.77 -23.60 9.78
C THR A 501 17.88 -24.85 9.77
N SER A 502 17.84 -25.63 10.85
CA SER A 502 17.23 -26.99 10.88
C SER A 502 15.72 -27.04 11.16
N SER A 503 15.09 -25.96 11.64
CA SER A 503 13.64 -25.87 11.91
C SER A 503 12.86 -25.05 10.87
N LEU A 504 13.52 -24.53 9.83
CA LEU A 504 13.03 -23.47 8.94
C LEU A 504 13.16 -23.84 7.45
N GLU A 505 12.84 -25.07 7.06
CA GLU A 505 13.08 -25.64 5.72
C GLU A 505 12.34 -24.95 4.55
N ASN A 506 11.37 -24.06 4.80
CA ASN A 506 10.56 -23.42 3.75
C ASN A 506 10.74 -21.89 3.62
N LEU A 507 11.77 -21.30 4.23
CA LEU A 507 12.01 -19.85 4.15
C LEU A 507 13.42 -19.51 3.63
N ASN A 508 13.51 -18.37 2.94
CA ASN A 508 14.69 -17.88 2.23
C ASN A 508 15.88 -17.62 3.20
N LEU A 509 17.12 -17.75 2.74
CA LEU A 509 18.34 -17.70 3.58
C LEU A 509 18.51 -16.37 4.38
N ALA A 510 17.88 -15.28 3.94
CA ALA A 510 17.95 -13.96 4.56
C ALA A 510 17.02 -13.78 5.79
N THR A 511 16.05 -14.68 6.01
CA THR A 511 14.97 -14.53 7.02
C THR A 511 15.26 -15.29 8.32
N ARG A 512 16.47 -15.85 8.47
CA ARG A 512 16.89 -16.67 9.61
C ARG A 512 17.60 -15.81 10.67
N ARG A 513 16.89 -14.84 11.26
CA ARG A 513 17.48 -13.97 12.28
C ARG A 513 16.84 -14.15 13.63
N GLU A 514 17.68 -14.10 14.63
CA GLU A 514 17.32 -14.11 16.04
C GLU A 514 17.38 -12.68 16.58
N TYR A 515 16.40 -12.30 17.39
CA TYR A 515 16.29 -10.98 17.98
C TYR A 515 16.26 -11.09 19.50
N SER A 516 17.22 -10.47 20.18
CA SER A 516 17.33 -10.51 21.64
C SER A 516 17.48 -9.11 22.22
N TYR A 517 16.85 -8.85 23.35
CA TYR A 517 16.75 -7.54 23.99
C TYR A 517 17.15 -7.62 25.45
N TRP A 518 17.76 -6.56 25.98
CA TRP A 518 17.91 -6.41 27.43
C TRP A 518 16.54 -6.25 28.09
N MET A 519 15.71 -5.34 27.54
CA MET A 519 14.31 -5.19 27.89
C MET A 519 13.43 -5.56 26.69
N PRO A 520 12.74 -6.72 26.71
CA PRO A 520 11.87 -7.17 25.62
C PRO A 520 10.83 -6.12 25.23
N THR A 521 10.59 -5.98 23.92
CA THR A 521 9.57 -5.06 23.40
C THR A 521 8.15 -5.61 23.59
N GLY A 522 8.03 -6.93 23.74
CA GLY A 522 6.75 -7.66 23.79
C GLY A 522 6.12 -7.87 22.41
N GLU A 523 6.80 -7.46 21.33
CA GLU A 523 6.24 -7.50 19.98
C GLU A 523 6.60 -8.78 19.24
N THR A 524 5.55 -9.54 18.90
CA THR A 524 5.66 -10.79 18.13
C THR A 524 5.56 -10.57 16.61
N GLU A 525 4.90 -9.49 16.16
CA GLU A 525 4.73 -9.20 14.72
C GLU A 525 5.97 -8.53 14.08
N HIS A 526 6.69 -7.69 14.84
CA HIS A 526 7.86 -6.93 14.36
C HIS A 526 9.05 -7.05 15.32
N PRO A 527 9.57 -8.27 15.59
CA PRO A 527 10.63 -8.49 16.58
C PRO A 527 11.96 -7.79 16.24
N TRP A 528 12.11 -7.29 15.02
CA TRP A 528 13.26 -6.55 14.50
C TRP A 528 13.19 -5.04 14.71
N TRP A 529 12.10 -4.50 15.27
CA TRP A 529 11.91 -3.06 15.44
C TRP A 529 12.08 -2.65 16.92
N PRO A 530 13.21 -2.02 17.30
CA PRO A 530 13.52 -1.75 18.71
C PRO A 530 12.89 -0.45 19.25
N HIS A 531 12.27 0.37 18.39
CA HIS A 531 11.82 1.73 18.71
C HIS A 531 10.50 1.75 19.50
N VAL A 532 10.50 1.18 20.70
CA VAL A 532 9.39 1.18 21.67
C VAL A 532 9.86 1.85 22.97
N PRO A 533 9.94 3.20 23.03
CA PRO A 533 10.51 3.91 24.17
C PRO A 533 9.82 3.60 25.50
N GLU A 534 8.52 3.26 25.47
CA GLU A 534 7.75 2.88 26.67
C GLU A 534 8.22 1.56 27.30
N ARG A 535 9.05 0.78 26.58
CA ARG A 535 9.63 -0.49 27.03
C ARG A 535 11.12 -0.37 27.39
N MET A 536 11.72 0.82 27.25
CA MET A 536 13.12 1.02 27.64
C MET A 536 13.28 0.90 29.16
N GLY A 537 14.38 0.31 29.61
CA GLY A 537 14.73 0.20 31.02
C GLY A 537 15.27 1.52 31.58
N ALA A 538 15.34 1.63 32.91
CA ALA A 538 15.86 2.81 33.59
C ALA A 538 17.29 2.55 34.14
N LEU A 539 18.23 3.41 33.74
CA LEU A 539 19.59 3.45 34.29
C LEU A 539 19.69 4.58 35.33
N LYS A 540 20.33 4.32 36.47
CA LYS A 540 20.62 5.33 37.49
C LYS A 540 22.13 5.60 37.57
N PRO A 541 22.63 6.76 37.14
CA PRO A 541 24.03 7.11 37.37
C PRO A 541 24.29 7.27 38.88
N VAL A 542 25.25 6.50 39.41
CA VAL A 542 25.63 6.56 40.83
C VAL A 542 27.09 7.00 40.99
N ALA A 543 27.32 7.90 41.95
CA ALA A 543 28.66 8.42 42.27
C ALA A 543 29.54 7.43 43.04
N VAL A 544 28.93 6.41 43.68
CA VAL A 544 29.62 5.45 44.55
C VAL A 544 29.39 4.05 44.01
N GLN A 545 30.49 3.31 43.82
CA GLN A 545 30.46 1.89 43.50
C GLN A 545 29.64 1.13 44.55
N PRO A 546 28.81 0.14 44.19
CA PRO A 546 28.39 -0.86 45.17
C PRO A 546 29.66 -1.59 45.62
N GLN A 547 30.23 -1.19 46.76
CA GLN A 547 31.31 -1.98 47.34
C GLN A 547 30.73 -3.35 47.70
N PRO A 548 31.36 -4.47 47.28
CA PRO A 548 31.03 -5.76 47.84
C PRO A 548 31.18 -5.65 49.35
N ALA A 549 30.15 -6.08 50.09
CA ALA A 549 30.16 -6.10 51.55
C ALA A 549 31.52 -6.60 52.04
N GLU A 550 32.15 -5.85 52.98
CA GLU A 550 33.50 -6.05 53.51
C GLU A 550 34.07 -7.46 53.27
N THR A 551 34.78 -7.61 52.16
CA THR A 551 35.50 -8.83 51.80
C THR A 551 36.99 -8.51 51.89
N PHE A 552 37.69 -9.18 52.79
CA PHE A 552 39.13 -9.02 52.95
C PHE A 552 39.83 -9.35 51.61
N GLY A 553 40.37 -8.33 50.94
CA GLY A 553 41.17 -8.48 49.74
C GLY A 553 42.58 -8.99 50.07
N THR A 554 43.14 -9.82 49.20
CA THR A 554 44.49 -10.40 49.36
C THR A 554 45.42 -9.81 48.30
N MET A 555 46.66 -9.45 48.68
CA MET A 555 47.60 -8.84 47.74
C MET A 555 48.32 -9.91 46.90
N VAL A 556 48.32 -9.75 45.58
CA VAL A 556 49.06 -10.63 44.65
C VAL A 556 50.55 -10.33 44.75
N THR A 557 51.35 -11.34 45.08
CA THR A 557 52.81 -11.20 45.21
C THR A 557 53.58 -11.71 44.00
N ALA A 558 53.01 -12.66 43.26
CA ALA A 558 53.56 -13.19 42.01
C ALA A 558 52.45 -13.84 41.17
N VAL A 559 52.61 -13.79 39.85
CA VAL A 559 51.79 -14.49 38.85
C VAL A 559 52.71 -15.42 38.06
N GLU A 560 52.49 -16.73 38.15
CA GLU A 560 53.28 -17.78 37.48
C GLU A 560 52.43 -18.46 36.40
N ILE A 561 52.98 -18.66 35.19
CA ILE A 561 52.33 -19.39 34.10
C ILE A 561 53.06 -20.71 33.86
N GLU A 562 52.30 -21.81 33.83
CA GLU A 562 52.81 -23.15 33.54
C GLU A 562 52.01 -23.79 32.40
N GLY A 563 52.67 -24.54 31.51
CA GLY A 563 52.02 -25.31 30.45
C GLY A 563 51.98 -24.66 29.07
N ASN A 564 52.39 -23.39 28.93
CA ASN A 564 52.62 -22.75 27.64
C ASN A 564 53.84 -23.34 26.92
N THR A 565 53.75 -23.53 25.59
CA THR A 565 54.76 -24.21 24.76
C THR A 565 55.17 -23.40 23.53
N THR A 566 54.21 -22.73 22.89
CA THR A 566 54.35 -21.97 21.65
C THR A 566 54.33 -20.48 21.93
N ILE A 567 53.48 -20.04 22.87
CA ILE A 567 53.33 -18.64 23.25
C ILE A 567 54.29 -18.35 24.41
N PRO A 568 55.19 -17.35 24.28
CA PRO A 568 56.10 -16.97 25.36
C PRO A 568 55.36 -16.51 26.62
N THR A 569 55.90 -16.85 27.80
CA THR A 569 55.26 -16.53 29.09
C THR A 569 55.08 -15.03 29.29
N ASP A 570 56.03 -14.21 28.83
CA ASP A 570 55.96 -12.75 28.87
C ASP A 570 54.83 -12.19 28.01
N VAL A 571 54.51 -12.82 26.88
CA VAL A 571 53.36 -12.45 26.03
C VAL A 571 52.06 -12.75 26.78
N VAL A 572 51.94 -13.94 27.39
CA VAL A 572 50.75 -14.29 28.19
C VAL A 572 50.58 -13.32 29.37
N LEU A 573 51.66 -13.00 30.09
CA LEU A 573 51.63 -12.08 31.24
C LEU A 573 51.19 -10.66 30.87
N GLN A 574 51.52 -10.17 29.66
CA GLN A 574 51.09 -8.84 29.20
C GLN A 574 49.59 -8.75 28.93
N HIS A 575 48.94 -9.87 28.64
CA HIS A 575 47.50 -9.95 28.39
C HIS A 575 46.68 -10.27 29.65
N LEU A 576 47.32 -10.44 30.81
CA LEU A 576 46.62 -10.69 32.06
C LEU A 576 46.13 -9.39 32.71
N PRO A 577 44.86 -9.35 33.18
CA PRO A 577 44.30 -8.18 33.86
C PRO A 577 44.75 -8.04 35.33
N ILE A 578 45.60 -8.95 35.81
CA ILE A 578 46.19 -8.90 37.16
C ILE A 578 47.71 -8.84 37.08
N ALA A 579 48.31 -8.02 37.94
CA ALA A 579 49.75 -7.90 38.08
C ALA A 579 50.19 -8.07 39.55
N PRO A 580 51.46 -8.40 39.82
CA PRO A 580 52.01 -8.35 41.17
C PRO A 580 51.80 -6.95 41.79
N GLY A 581 51.25 -6.91 43.00
CA GLY A 581 50.88 -5.69 43.73
C GLY A 581 49.38 -5.38 43.72
N ASP A 582 48.59 -6.03 42.86
CA ASP A 582 47.13 -5.87 42.87
C ASP A 582 46.49 -6.48 44.11
N ILE A 583 45.45 -5.83 44.62
CA ILE A 583 44.57 -6.39 45.65
C ILE A 583 43.42 -7.09 44.94
N VAL A 584 43.32 -8.41 45.11
CA VAL A 584 42.32 -9.25 44.45
C VAL A 584 41.39 -9.92 45.46
N THR A 585 40.16 -10.18 45.03
CA THR A 585 39.17 -10.97 45.76
C THR A 585 38.99 -12.32 45.08
N ASN A 586 38.35 -13.29 45.75
CA ASN A 586 37.99 -14.56 45.10
C ASN A 586 37.09 -14.36 43.86
N ALA A 587 36.26 -13.31 43.84
CA ALA A 587 35.46 -12.98 42.66
C ALA A 587 36.34 -12.54 41.47
N HIS A 588 37.40 -11.76 41.71
CA HIS A 588 38.33 -11.33 40.65
C HIS A 588 39.08 -12.53 40.07
N LEU A 589 39.43 -13.52 40.90
CA LEU A 589 40.11 -14.74 40.47
C LEU A 589 39.19 -15.67 39.66
N SER A 590 37.93 -15.81 40.06
CA SER A 590 36.93 -16.56 39.29
C SER A 590 36.66 -15.92 37.93
N TRP A 591 36.54 -14.58 37.88
CA TRP A 591 36.37 -13.84 36.62
C TRP A 591 37.59 -14.01 35.70
N LEU A 592 38.81 -13.91 36.25
CA LEU A 592 40.04 -14.12 35.49
C LEU A 592 40.09 -15.49 34.80
N ILE A 593 39.71 -16.57 35.51
CA ILE A 593 39.65 -17.91 34.93
C ILE A 593 38.60 -17.99 33.82
N ALA A 594 37.42 -17.43 34.06
CA ALA A 594 36.35 -17.42 33.07
C ALA A 594 36.78 -16.69 31.80
N GLU A 595 37.43 -15.53 31.94
CA GLU A 595 37.89 -14.72 30.81
C GLU A 595 39.02 -15.40 30.04
N LEU A 596 40.01 -15.97 30.73
CA LEU A 596 41.12 -16.68 30.08
C LEU A 596 40.68 -17.97 29.37
N ASN A 597 39.63 -18.64 29.84
CA ASN A 597 39.04 -19.78 29.13
C ASN A 597 38.29 -19.36 27.85
N THR A 598 38.03 -18.06 27.64
CA THR A 598 37.45 -17.54 26.40
C THR A 598 38.49 -17.04 25.39
N TYR A 599 39.77 -16.99 25.76
CA TYR A 599 40.84 -16.62 24.83
C TYR A 599 41.12 -17.74 23.83
N ASP A 600 41.18 -17.39 22.54
CA ASP A 600 41.43 -18.34 21.44
C ASP A 600 42.79 -19.06 21.53
N TRP A 601 43.69 -18.56 22.39
CA TRP A 601 45.02 -19.13 22.65
C TRP A 601 45.00 -20.37 23.53
N PHE A 602 43.96 -20.59 24.35
CA PHE A 602 43.94 -21.64 25.35
C PHE A 602 42.75 -22.59 25.15
N GLN A 603 42.97 -23.89 25.31
CA GLN A 603 41.91 -24.89 25.38
C GLN A 603 41.39 -25.09 26.80
N GLU A 604 42.27 -24.91 27.79
CA GLU A 604 41.96 -25.09 29.21
C GLU A 604 42.86 -24.20 30.06
N VAL A 605 42.28 -23.53 31.06
CA VAL A 605 42.99 -22.71 32.05
C VAL A 605 42.56 -23.10 33.46
N GLN A 606 43.54 -23.47 34.30
CA GLN A 606 43.34 -23.80 35.71
C GLN A 606 44.10 -22.80 36.60
N LEU A 607 43.50 -22.43 37.74
CA LEU A 607 44.09 -21.53 38.73
C LEU A 607 44.43 -22.29 40.02
N ASP A 608 45.71 -22.28 40.38
CA ASP A 608 46.20 -22.67 41.69
C ASP A 608 46.55 -21.41 42.49
N THR A 609 46.04 -21.31 43.73
CA THR A 609 46.45 -20.24 44.67
C THR A 609 47.31 -20.82 45.79
N VAL A 610 48.43 -20.17 46.06
CA VAL A 610 49.35 -20.54 47.15
C VAL A 610 49.49 -19.33 48.07
N GLY A 611 48.85 -19.36 49.24
CA GLY A 611 48.82 -18.25 50.20
C GLY A 611 49.15 -18.67 51.63
N ASP A 612 49.64 -17.72 52.43
CA ASP A 612 49.76 -17.82 53.89
C ASP A 612 48.63 -16.99 54.50
N GLU A 613 47.58 -17.66 55.01
CA GLU A 613 46.34 -17.03 55.51
C GLU A 613 46.60 -15.98 56.60
N ASN A 614 47.74 -16.06 57.30
CA ASN A 614 48.12 -15.13 58.36
C ASN A 614 48.75 -13.82 57.87
N GLN A 615 49.20 -13.73 56.61
CA GLN A 615 49.91 -12.57 56.06
C GLN A 615 49.14 -11.81 54.97
N ASN A 616 47.93 -12.27 54.62
CA ASN A 616 47.05 -11.64 53.62
C ASN A 616 47.74 -11.41 52.24
N ILE A 617 48.62 -12.34 51.85
CA ILE A 617 49.37 -12.37 50.59
C ILE A 617 49.06 -13.63 49.79
N LEU A 618 48.98 -13.49 48.46
CA LEU A 618 48.58 -14.54 47.51
C LEU A 618 49.64 -14.71 46.42
N ARG A 619 50.02 -15.95 46.09
CA ARG A 619 50.65 -16.29 44.80
C ARG A 619 49.64 -16.94 43.88
N VAL A 620 49.54 -16.43 42.67
CA VAL A 620 48.62 -16.90 41.63
C VAL A 620 49.43 -17.73 40.63
N ARG A 621 49.07 -19.00 40.45
CA ARG A 621 49.67 -19.88 39.44
C ARG A 621 48.59 -20.31 38.43
N LEU A 622 48.78 -19.98 37.16
CA LEU A 622 47.89 -20.34 36.07
C LEU A 622 48.51 -21.50 35.28
N ARG A 623 47.84 -22.65 35.24
CA ARG A 623 48.20 -23.75 34.36
C ARG A 623 47.35 -23.67 33.10
N VAL A 624 48.00 -23.57 31.95
CA VAL A 624 47.33 -23.38 30.65
C VAL A 624 47.65 -24.54 29.70
N ALA A 625 46.66 -24.96 28.92
CA ALA A 625 46.84 -25.81 27.75
C ALA A 625 46.61 -24.97 26.49
N GLU A 626 47.63 -24.81 25.64
CA GLU A 626 47.52 -23.98 24.43
C GLU A 626 46.66 -24.65 23.34
N ALA A 627 45.86 -23.83 22.65
CA ALA A 627 45.24 -24.19 21.39
C ALA A 627 46.28 -24.29 20.26
N PRO A 628 45.93 -24.88 19.09
CA PRO A 628 46.78 -24.85 17.92
C PRO A 628 47.02 -23.40 17.46
N VAL A 629 48.18 -22.86 17.81
CA VAL A 629 48.57 -21.47 17.54
C VAL A 629 49.77 -21.44 16.58
N ARG A 630 49.82 -20.41 15.74
CA ARG A 630 50.92 -20.12 14.81
C ARG A 630 51.32 -18.67 14.90
N PHE A 631 52.62 -18.42 14.89
CA PHE A 631 53.15 -17.07 14.82
C PHE A 631 53.20 -16.58 13.37
N ALA A 632 52.58 -15.43 13.10
CA ALA A 632 52.68 -14.71 11.85
C ALA A 632 53.29 -13.33 12.09
N ARG A 633 54.45 -13.07 11.51
CA ARG A 633 55.13 -11.77 11.53
C ARG A 633 54.44 -10.74 10.65
N LYS A 634 53.75 -11.19 9.60
CA LYS A 634 53.04 -10.36 8.63
C LYS A 634 51.79 -11.07 8.12
N ILE A 635 50.76 -10.30 7.82
CA ILE A 635 49.59 -10.74 7.08
C ILE A 635 49.64 -10.14 5.66
N GLU A 636 49.23 -10.91 4.65
CA GLU A 636 49.16 -10.48 3.26
C GLU A 636 47.86 -10.95 2.61
N ILE A 637 47.16 -10.05 1.92
CA ILE A 637 46.01 -10.37 1.09
C ILE A 637 46.43 -10.32 -0.38
N LYS A 638 45.98 -11.31 -1.17
CA LYS A 638 46.21 -11.36 -2.63
C LYS A 638 44.93 -11.67 -3.39
N GLY A 639 44.79 -11.07 -4.56
CA GLY A 639 43.74 -11.39 -5.54
C GLY A 639 42.49 -10.53 -5.43
N GLU A 640 42.49 -9.58 -4.49
CA GLU A 640 41.51 -8.53 -4.36
C GLU A 640 41.55 -7.57 -5.55
N ARG A 641 40.39 -7.28 -6.15
CA ARG A 641 40.23 -6.31 -7.26
C ARG A 641 39.17 -5.27 -6.96
N SER A 642 38.14 -5.66 -6.20
CA SER A 642 36.97 -4.83 -5.89
C SER A 642 37.09 -4.10 -4.54
N PHE A 643 37.77 -4.70 -3.57
CA PHE A 643 37.98 -4.12 -2.24
C PHE A 643 39.48 -4.04 -1.91
N PRO A 644 40.02 -2.87 -1.54
CA PRO A 644 41.43 -2.73 -1.16
C PRO A 644 41.81 -3.60 0.04
N ALA A 645 42.99 -4.24 -0.01
CA ALA A 645 43.50 -5.11 1.04
C ALA A 645 43.50 -4.46 2.44
N GLN A 646 43.90 -3.18 2.53
CA GLN A 646 43.92 -2.44 3.79
C GLN A 646 42.56 -2.46 4.52
N PHE A 647 41.46 -2.26 3.79
CA PHE A 647 40.13 -2.26 4.41
C PHE A 647 39.71 -3.66 4.86
N ILE A 648 40.09 -4.71 4.13
CA ILE A 648 39.80 -6.09 4.54
C ILE A 648 40.60 -6.43 5.81
N GLU A 649 41.85 -5.96 5.90
CA GLU A 649 42.66 -6.11 7.12
C GLU A 649 42.03 -5.38 8.31
N GLU A 650 41.56 -4.14 8.12
CA GLU A 650 40.88 -3.34 9.14
C GLU A 650 39.53 -3.95 9.57
N TRP A 651 38.64 -4.30 8.62
CA TRP A 651 37.30 -4.79 8.93
C TRP A 651 37.31 -6.14 9.66
N PHE A 652 38.24 -7.04 9.33
CA PHE A 652 38.27 -8.38 9.92
C PHE A 652 39.35 -8.55 11.00
N ASP A 653 39.88 -7.43 11.53
CA ASP A 653 40.88 -7.41 12.60
C ASP A 653 42.07 -8.35 12.32
N LEU A 654 42.66 -8.20 11.13
CA LEU A 654 43.77 -9.06 10.70
C LEU A 654 45.10 -8.49 11.21
N VAL A 655 45.44 -8.80 12.47
CA VAL A 655 46.66 -8.32 13.13
C VAL A 655 47.76 -9.41 13.20
N PRO A 656 49.03 -9.11 12.85
CA PRO A 656 50.12 -10.07 13.02
C PRO A 656 50.38 -10.42 14.50
N GLY A 657 50.75 -11.67 14.77
CA GLY A 657 51.02 -12.13 16.13
C GLY A 657 50.89 -13.64 16.28
N TYR A 658 50.60 -14.08 17.49
CA TYR A 658 50.21 -15.47 17.78
C TYR A 658 48.72 -15.63 17.46
N LEU A 659 48.42 -16.37 16.40
CA LEU A 659 47.06 -16.54 15.89
C LEU A 659 46.60 -17.98 16.09
N ALA A 660 45.40 -18.17 16.62
CA ALA A 660 44.79 -19.49 16.70
C ALA A 660 44.37 -19.95 15.31
N VAL A 661 44.63 -21.22 14.97
CA VAL A 661 44.27 -21.77 13.63
C VAL A 661 42.75 -21.73 13.40
N ALA A 662 41.95 -21.91 14.47
CA ALA A 662 40.50 -21.81 14.42
C ALA A 662 40.03 -20.38 14.07
N GLU A 663 40.59 -19.37 14.73
CA GLU A 663 40.33 -17.95 14.48
C GLU A 663 40.67 -17.56 13.02
N VAL A 664 41.82 -18.01 12.50
CA VAL A 664 42.22 -17.76 11.10
C VAL A 664 41.25 -18.41 10.11
N THR A 665 40.79 -19.63 10.40
CA THR A 665 39.81 -20.33 9.55
C THR A 665 38.47 -19.61 9.57
N LEU A 666 38.06 -19.09 10.73
CA LEU A 666 36.85 -18.28 10.89
C LEU A 666 36.96 -16.97 10.09
N LYS A 667 38.07 -16.24 10.23
CA LYS A 667 38.34 -15.00 9.48
C LYS A 667 38.33 -15.23 7.97
N GLN A 668 38.87 -16.36 7.49
CA GLN A 668 38.77 -16.75 6.08
C GLN A 668 37.31 -16.86 5.61
N GLN A 669 36.47 -17.55 6.39
CA GLN A 669 35.07 -17.75 6.06
C GLN A 669 34.29 -16.44 6.11
N LEU A 670 34.54 -15.57 7.10
CA LEU A 670 33.92 -14.24 7.19
C LEU A 670 34.24 -13.37 5.98
N ILE A 671 35.48 -13.37 5.49
CA ILE A 671 35.84 -12.65 4.28
C ILE A 671 35.08 -13.25 3.07
N ALA A 672 35.00 -14.57 2.96
CA ALA A 672 34.25 -15.22 1.87
C ALA A 672 32.75 -14.86 1.91
N ASP A 673 32.14 -14.91 3.09
CA ASP A 673 30.74 -14.59 3.32
C ASP A 673 30.46 -13.10 3.07
N PHE A 674 31.40 -12.20 3.38
CA PHE A 674 31.30 -10.79 3.04
C PHE A 674 31.19 -10.55 1.53
N TYR A 675 32.06 -11.18 0.74
CA TYR A 675 31.97 -11.12 -0.72
C TYR A 675 30.65 -11.68 -1.23
N TRP A 676 30.23 -12.84 -0.71
CA TRP A 676 28.93 -13.43 -1.05
C TRP A 676 27.77 -12.49 -0.74
N ASN A 677 27.73 -11.91 0.47
CA ASN A 677 26.70 -10.98 0.92
C ASN A 677 26.68 -9.67 0.10
N ARG A 678 27.80 -9.29 -0.51
CA ARG A 678 27.92 -8.18 -1.46
C ARG A 678 27.49 -8.54 -2.89
N GLY A 679 27.03 -9.78 -3.12
CA GLY A 679 26.54 -10.27 -4.40
C GLY A 679 27.62 -10.88 -5.29
N TYR A 680 28.82 -11.14 -4.78
CA TYR A 680 29.88 -11.86 -5.52
C TYR A 680 29.68 -13.37 -5.37
N GLU A 681 28.69 -13.91 -6.10
CA GLU A 681 28.21 -15.30 -6.00
C GLU A 681 29.28 -16.36 -6.31
N PHE A 682 30.38 -15.96 -6.96
CA PHE A 682 31.46 -16.88 -7.34
C PHE A 682 32.72 -16.73 -6.50
N ALA A 683 32.69 -15.85 -5.49
CA ALA A 683 33.86 -15.54 -4.69
C ALA A 683 34.31 -16.71 -3.82
N THR A 684 35.62 -16.90 -3.69
CA THR A 684 36.24 -17.91 -2.81
C THR A 684 37.46 -17.33 -2.12
N VAL A 685 37.67 -17.68 -0.86
CA VAL A 685 38.81 -17.23 -0.06
C VAL A 685 39.53 -18.45 0.52
N THR A 686 40.87 -18.43 0.49
CA THR A 686 41.73 -19.47 1.05
C THR A 686 42.84 -18.83 1.88
N HIS A 687 43.37 -19.53 2.88
CA HIS A 687 44.51 -19.08 3.67
C HIS A 687 45.67 -20.09 3.67
N GLN A 688 46.89 -19.61 3.84
CA GLN A 688 48.08 -20.44 4.03
C GLN A 688 49.14 -19.72 4.87
N PHE A 689 49.88 -20.48 5.68
CA PHE A 689 51.06 -19.97 6.39
C PHE A 689 52.33 -20.29 5.59
N VAL A 690 53.07 -19.27 5.17
CA VAL A 690 54.31 -19.39 4.39
C VAL A 690 55.38 -18.49 5.01
N ASN A 691 56.50 -19.05 5.47
CA ASN A 691 57.65 -18.29 6.02
C ASN A 691 57.27 -17.24 7.09
N GLU A 692 56.53 -17.63 8.13
CA GLU A 692 56.00 -16.71 9.17
C GLU A 692 55.07 -15.60 8.61
N MET A 693 54.52 -15.77 7.41
CA MET A 693 53.49 -14.91 6.85
C MET A 693 52.17 -15.68 6.72
N LEU A 694 51.07 -15.11 7.20
CA LEU A 694 49.73 -15.59 6.92
C LEU A 694 49.21 -14.91 5.65
N GLN A 695 49.01 -15.69 4.58
CA GLN A 695 48.52 -15.17 3.31
C GLN A 695 47.05 -15.59 3.08
N PHE A 696 46.16 -14.62 2.87
CA PHE A 696 44.81 -14.84 2.34
C PHE A 696 44.81 -14.65 0.82
N THR A 697 44.20 -15.58 0.08
CA THR A 697 44.03 -15.49 -1.37
C THR A 697 42.54 -15.44 -1.71
N ILE A 698 42.11 -14.32 -2.29
CA ILE A 698 40.74 -14.01 -2.68
C ILE A 698 40.61 -14.18 -4.19
N ASN A 699 39.63 -14.95 -4.63
CA ASN A 699 39.17 -14.97 -6.01
C ASN A 699 37.73 -14.46 -6.01
N GLU A 700 37.49 -13.25 -6.52
CA GLU A 700 36.18 -12.60 -6.51
C GLU A 700 35.16 -13.25 -7.48
N GLY A 701 35.65 -14.10 -8.38
CA GLY A 701 34.84 -14.85 -9.32
C GLY A 701 34.48 -14.04 -10.58
N SER A 702 35.03 -14.47 -11.71
CA SER A 702 34.72 -13.93 -13.03
C SER A 702 33.75 -14.81 -13.81
N LEU A 703 33.04 -14.25 -14.79
CA LEU A 703 32.27 -15.05 -15.75
C LEU A 703 33.20 -15.74 -16.74
N ASP A 704 33.06 -17.06 -16.86
CA ASP A 704 33.78 -17.85 -17.86
C ASP A 704 33.01 -17.96 -19.18
N GLU A 705 31.67 -17.85 -19.14
CA GLU A 705 30.82 -18.02 -20.32
C GLU A 705 29.50 -17.22 -20.19
N ILE A 706 29.00 -16.69 -21.31
CA ILE A 706 27.68 -16.05 -21.41
C ILE A 706 26.89 -16.79 -22.49
N ARG A 707 25.70 -17.28 -22.16
CA ARG A 707 24.81 -18.02 -23.06
C ARG A 707 23.51 -17.28 -23.29
N PHE A 708 23.09 -17.22 -24.54
CA PHE A 708 21.79 -16.70 -24.93
C PHE A 708 20.87 -17.85 -25.33
N SER A 709 19.58 -17.72 -25.04
CA SER A 709 18.57 -18.67 -25.50
C SER A 709 17.28 -17.97 -25.93
N GLY A 710 16.47 -18.61 -26.76
CA GLY A 710 15.22 -18.05 -27.30
C GLY A 710 15.40 -17.16 -28.54
N ASN A 711 16.64 -16.83 -28.91
CA ASN A 711 16.98 -16.12 -30.13
C ASN A 711 16.95 -17.05 -31.36
N LYS A 712 16.26 -16.63 -32.41
CA LYS A 712 16.17 -17.32 -33.71
C LYS A 712 16.59 -16.43 -34.87
N ARG A 713 16.33 -15.13 -34.77
CA ARG A 713 16.61 -14.12 -35.79
C ARG A 713 17.61 -13.08 -35.31
N ILE A 714 17.68 -12.81 -34.02
CA ILE A 714 18.73 -11.97 -33.43
C ILE A 714 19.98 -12.82 -33.20
N SER A 715 21.12 -12.39 -33.74
CA SER A 715 22.36 -13.15 -33.62
C SER A 715 22.95 -13.04 -32.21
N GLU A 716 23.66 -14.08 -31.75
CA GLU A 716 24.33 -14.03 -30.45
C GLU A 716 25.36 -12.90 -30.34
N ALA A 717 26.01 -12.53 -31.45
CA ALA A 717 26.96 -11.41 -31.48
C ALA A 717 26.29 -10.06 -31.17
N GLU A 718 25.06 -9.85 -31.64
CA GLU A 718 24.28 -8.65 -31.34
C GLU A 718 23.79 -8.63 -29.89
N LEU A 719 23.38 -9.79 -29.36
CA LEU A 719 22.98 -9.93 -27.96
C LEU A 719 24.16 -9.68 -27.02
N ALA A 720 25.33 -10.24 -27.33
CA ALA A 720 26.57 -10.00 -26.59
C ALA A 720 26.98 -8.52 -26.64
N SER A 721 26.88 -7.89 -27.82
CA SER A 721 27.16 -6.45 -27.97
C SER A 721 26.16 -5.57 -27.22
N ALA A 722 24.89 -5.97 -27.12
CA ALA A 722 23.88 -5.23 -26.38
C ALA A 722 24.09 -5.35 -24.86
N LEU A 723 24.45 -6.55 -24.39
CA LEU A 723 24.77 -6.85 -22.99
C LEU A 723 26.03 -6.13 -22.50
N ASP A 724 27.06 -6.03 -23.36
CA ASP A 724 28.26 -5.21 -23.09
C ASP A 724 29.00 -5.63 -21.81
N LEU A 725 29.04 -6.95 -21.58
CA LEU A 725 29.73 -7.62 -20.48
C LEU A 725 30.72 -8.63 -21.07
N LYS A 726 31.97 -8.65 -20.59
CA LYS A 726 33.00 -9.55 -21.10
C LYS A 726 33.15 -10.77 -20.22
N THR A 727 33.50 -11.90 -20.83
CA THR A 727 34.09 -13.02 -20.11
C THR A 727 35.39 -12.56 -19.47
N GLU A 728 35.70 -13.02 -18.25
CA GLU A 728 36.80 -12.58 -17.36
C GLU A 728 36.53 -11.32 -16.51
N ASP A 729 35.44 -10.59 -16.75
CA ASP A 729 35.00 -9.53 -15.83
C ASP A 729 34.57 -10.14 -14.49
N VAL A 730 34.93 -9.49 -13.38
CA VAL A 730 34.46 -9.87 -12.05
C VAL A 730 32.95 -9.69 -12.02
N TYR A 731 32.23 -10.74 -11.63
CA TYR A 731 30.78 -10.73 -11.60
C TYR A 731 30.26 -10.54 -10.19
N TYR A 732 29.32 -9.60 -10.08
CA TYR A 732 28.47 -9.45 -8.93
C TYR A 732 27.05 -9.13 -9.37
N GLN A 733 26.06 -9.50 -8.55
CA GLN A 733 24.64 -9.48 -8.92
C GLN A 733 24.14 -8.12 -9.44
N VAL A 734 24.57 -7.02 -8.83
CA VAL A 734 24.18 -5.64 -9.21
C VAL A 734 24.71 -5.26 -10.61
N LEU A 735 25.92 -5.71 -10.97
CA LEU A 735 26.46 -5.54 -12.32
C LEU A 735 25.59 -6.28 -13.34
N GLY A 736 25.26 -7.55 -13.05
CA GLY A 736 24.39 -8.37 -13.90
C GLY A 736 23.05 -7.71 -14.18
N GLN A 737 22.34 -7.28 -13.13
CA GLN A 737 21.08 -6.55 -13.23
C GLN A 737 21.18 -5.30 -14.11
N THR A 738 22.21 -4.49 -13.87
CA THR A 738 22.45 -3.24 -14.62
C THR A 738 22.68 -3.52 -16.11
N MET A 739 23.47 -4.54 -16.43
CA MET A 739 23.77 -4.89 -17.82
C MET A 739 22.58 -5.49 -18.54
N ILE A 740 21.78 -6.34 -17.89
CA ILE A 740 20.54 -6.90 -18.44
C ILE A 740 19.50 -5.79 -18.72
N HIS A 741 19.37 -4.82 -17.82
CA HIS A 741 18.49 -3.67 -18.04
C HIS A 741 18.93 -2.84 -19.25
N ARG A 742 20.22 -2.51 -19.36
CA ARG A 742 20.76 -1.80 -20.54
C ARG A 742 20.58 -2.59 -21.83
N MET A 743 20.78 -3.92 -21.77
CA MET A 743 20.57 -4.81 -22.90
C MET A 743 19.11 -4.72 -23.38
N HIS A 744 18.14 -4.77 -22.46
CA HIS A 744 16.72 -4.63 -22.78
C HIS A 744 16.42 -3.30 -23.47
N GLU A 745 16.90 -2.18 -22.93
CA GLU A 745 16.68 -0.86 -23.52
C GLU A 745 17.29 -0.75 -24.93
N ARG A 746 18.55 -1.19 -25.09
CA ARG A 746 19.25 -1.15 -26.38
C ARG A 746 18.52 -1.99 -27.42
N LEU A 747 18.18 -3.25 -27.09
CA LEU A 747 17.48 -4.15 -28.02
C LEU A 747 16.08 -3.65 -28.37
N SER A 748 15.35 -3.06 -27.41
CA SER A 748 14.03 -2.47 -27.67
C SER A 748 14.08 -1.30 -28.66
N GLN A 749 15.20 -0.57 -28.70
CA GLN A 749 15.40 0.55 -29.62
C GLN A 749 16.01 0.12 -30.95
N SER A 750 16.88 -0.88 -30.95
CA SER A 750 17.69 -1.24 -32.11
C SER A 750 17.14 -2.41 -32.94
N HIS A 751 16.26 -3.24 -32.38
CA HIS A 751 15.85 -4.50 -33.01
C HIS A 751 14.33 -4.71 -33.02
N GLU A 752 13.72 -4.63 -34.20
CA GLU A 752 12.26 -4.78 -34.39
C GLU A 752 11.73 -6.20 -34.09
N ASP A 753 12.63 -7.18 -34.08
CA ASP A 753 12.36 -8.57 -33.76
C ASP A 753 12.39 -8.86 -32.25
N PHE A 754 12.92 -7.95 -31.43
CA PHE A 754 12.98 -8.13 -29.97
C PHE A 754 11.60 -7.88 -29.34
N LYS A 755 11.22 -8.74 -28.38
CA LYS A 755 9.99 -8.56 -27.58
C LYS A 755 10.33 -8.27 -26.12
N ALA A 756 11.11 -9.14 -25.48
CA ALA A 756 11.47 -9.00 -24.07
C ALA A 756 12.66 -9.90 -23.71
N ILE A 757 13.27 -9.65 -22.54
CA ILE A 757 14.09 -10.65 -21.83
C ILE A 757 13.14 -11.39 -20.91
N ARG A 758 13.07 -12.72 -21.04
CA ARG A 758 12.12 -13.56 -20.29
C ARG A 758 12.66 -13.90 -18.91
N ASP A 759 13.94 -14.25 -18.83
CA ASP A 759 14.61 -14.67 -17.61
C ASP A 759 16.13 -14.51 -17.76
N TRP A 760 16.84 -14.43 -16.64
CA TRP A 760 18.30 -14.49 -16.60
C TRP A 760 18.79 -15.08 -15.27
N ARG A 761 19.89 -15.82 -15.30
CA ARG A 761 20.47 -16.45 -14.10
C ARG A 761 21.96 -16.71 -14.24
N VAL A 762 22.63 -16.88 -13.11
CA VAL A 762 24.03 -17.32 -13.05
C VAL A 762 24.15 -18.68 -12.35
N GLN A 763 25.05 -19.53 -12.83
CA GLN A 763 25.30 -20.84 -12.22
C GLN A 763 26.71 -21.35 -12.52
N ARG A 764 27.21 -22.24 -11.67
CA ARG A 764 28.50 -22.94 -11.89
C ARG A 764 28.25 -24.30 -12.55
N GLU A 765 28.72 -24.48 -13.78
CA GLU A 765 28.62 -25.74 -14.54
C GLU A 765 30.00 -26.23 -14.97
N GLY A 766 30.35 -27.47 -14.62
CA GLY A 766 31.61 -28.08 -15.07
C GLY A 766 32.88 -27.31 -14.65
N GLY A 767 32.82 -26.57 -13.53
CA GLY A 767 33.91 -25.72 -13.05
C GLY A 767 33.96 -24.32 -13.69
N LYS A 768 32.99 -23.96 -14.54
CA LYS A 768 32.85 -22.63 -15.14
C LYS A 768 31.69 -21.85 -14.54
N ASN A 769 31.86 -20.55 -14.37
CA ASN A 769 30.83 -19.59 -13.96
C ASN A 769 30.11 -19.05 -15.21
N ILE A 770 28.80 -19.30 -15.33
CA ILE A 770 28.04 -19.04 -16.57
C ILE A 770 26.85 -18.10 -16.30
N LEU A 771 26.69 -17.06 -17.12
CA LEU A 771 25.49 -16.23 -17.20
C LEU A 771 24.59 -16.70 -18.34
N ILE A 772 23.33 -16.99 -18.06
CA ILE A 772 22.32 -17.42 -19.05
C ILE A 772 21.26 -16.33 -19.17
N VAL A 773 20.99 -15.87 -20.40
CA VAL A 773 19.96 -14.87 -20.70
C VAL A 773 18.96 -15.44 -21.71
N GLU A 774 17.69 -15.53 -21.34
CA GLU A 774 16.61 -16.01 -22.21
C GLU A 774 15.84 -14.82 -22.80
N ILE A 775 15.76 -14.74 -24.13
CA ILE A 775 15.06 -13.68 -24.85
C ILE A 775 13.82 -14.20 -25.57
N GLU A 776 12.87 -13.30 -25.81
CA GLU A 776 11.68 -13.56 -26.61
C GLU A 776 11.66 -12.66 -27.85
N GLU A 777 11.36 -13.24 -29.02
CA GLU A 777 11.21 -12.53 -30.29
C GLU A 777 9.74 -12.31 -30.70
N GLN A 778 9.48 -11.26 -31.47
CA GLN A 778 8.16 -10.96 -32.04
C GLN A 778 7.71 -12.04 -33.04
N PRO A 779 6.41 -12.32 -33.21
CA PRO A 779 5.93 -13.22 -34.26
C PRO A 779 5.88 -12.54 -35.64
N VAL A 780 6.21 -13.29 -36.71
CA VAL A 780 6.27 -12.81 -38.12
C VAL A 780 4.91 -12.42 -38.69
N ALA A 781 3.84 -13.05 -38.21
CA ALA A 781 2.47 -12.77 -38.59
C ALA A 781 1.60 -12.60 -37.33
N LYS A 782 0.79 -11.55 -37.31
CA LYS A 782 -0.15 -11.26 -36.22
C LYS A 782 -1.57 -11.31 -36.77
N PRO A 783 -2.23 -12.49 -36.72
CA PRO A 783 -3.64 -12.60 -37.07
C PRO A 783 -4.50 -12.02 -35.95
N ASP A 784 -5.47 -11.20 -36.31
CA ASP A 784 -6.50 -10.66 -35.42
C ASP A 784 -7.87 -10.96 -36.03
N VAL A 785 -8.78 -11.51 -35.24
CA VAL A 785 -10.12 -11.93 -35.69
C VAL A 785 -11.13 -11.45 -34.67
N PHE A 786 -12.14 -10.71 -35.13
CA PHE A 786 -13.17 -10.16 -34.27
C PHE A 786 -14.57 -10.42 -34.84
N PRO A 787 -15.54 -10.74 -33.97
CA PRO A 787 -16.92 -10.92 -34.41
C PRO A 787 -17.59 -9.57 -34.69
N ILE A 788 -18.58 -9.57 -35.59
CA ILE A 788 -19.39 -8.39 -35.91
C ILE A 788 -20.84 -8.68 -35.51
N PHE A 789 -21.35 -7.89 -34.57
CA PHE A 789 -22.75 -7.89 -34.17
C PHE A 789 -23.34 -6.49 -34.35
N GLY A 790 -24.56 -6.40 -34.86
CA GLY A 790 -25.21 -5.11 -35.01
C GLY A 790 -26.71 -5.25 -35.19
N PHE A 791 -27.39 -4.11 -35.16
CA PHE A 791 -28.81 -4.03 -35.48
C PHE A 791 -29.12 -2.71 -36.18
N ASN A 792 -29.93 -2.73 -37.23
CA ASN A 792 -30.51 -1.50 -37.77
C ASN A 792 -31.85 -1.74 -38.47
N ARG A 793 -32.55 -0.66 -38.82
CA ARG A 793 -33.90 -0.74 -39.40
C ARG A 793 -33.96 -1.40 -40.79
N VAL A 794 -32.83 -1.44 -41.51
CA VAL A 794 -32.72 -2.11 -42.81
C VAL A 794 -32.37 -3.58 -42.56
N HIS A 795 -31.23 -3.87 -41.97
CA HIS A 795 -30.74 -5.22 -41.83
C HIS A 795 -31.44 -6.06 -40.76
N GLY A 796 -32.13 -5.44 -39.80
CA GLY A 796 -32.46 -6.11 -38.54
C GLY A 796 -31.17 -6.48 -37.82
N PHE A 797 -31.14 -7.66 -37.21
CA PHE A 797 -29.90 -8.22 -36.66
C PHE A 797 -28.86 -8.43 -37.76
N VAL A 798 -27.61 -8.11 -37.44
CA VAL A 798 -26.42 -8.32 -38.27
C VAL A 798 -25.48 -9.24 -37.51
N LEU A 799 -25.04 -10.31 -38.18
CA LEU A 799 -24.00 -11.20 -37.70
C LEU A 799 -22.90 -11.29 -38.76
N GLY A 800 -21.65 -11.27 -38.33
CA GLY A 800 -20.51 -11.36 -39.20
C GLY A 800 -19.20 -11.61 -38.46
N ALA A 801 -18.11 -11.59 -39.20
CA ALA A 801 -16.76 -11.63 -38.67
C ALA A 801 -15.87 -10.71 -39.51
N GLY A 802 -14.88 -10.14 -38.86
CA GLY A 802 -13.79 -9.43 -39.50
C GLY A 802 -12.46 -9.95 -38.99
N GLY A 803 -11.41 -9.62 -39.72
CA GLY A 803 -10.06 -9.90 -39.27
C GLY A 803 -9.04 -9.05 -40.01
N THR A 804 -7.89 -8.92 -39.37
CA THR A 804 -6.70 -8.33 -39.96
C THR A 804 -5.54 -9.30 -39.85
N LEU A 805 -4.69 -9.31 -40.87
CA LEU A 805 -3.46 -10.07 -40.88
C LEU A 805 -2.34 -9.09 -41.14
N SER A 806 -1.58 -8.79 -40.09
CA SER A 806 -0.37 -7.97 -40.21
C SER A 806 0.82 -8.89 -40.41
N THR A 807 1.58 -8.67 -41.49
CA THR A 807 2.77 -9.47 -41.82
C THR A 807 3.98 -8.58 -41.99
N ARG A 808 5.16 -9.12 -41.69
CA ARG A 808 6.45 -8.44 -41.93
C ARG A 808 7.28 -9.08 -43.04
N ILE A 809 6.63 -9.59 -44.09
CA ILE A 809 7.29 -10.44 -45.10
C ILE A 809 8.08 -9.59 -46.10
N ALA A 810 7.60 -8.40 -46.47
CA ALA A 810 8.30 -7.50 -47.39
C ALA A 810 8.17 -6.01 -47.02
N GLY A 811 7.99 -5.72 -45.73
CA GLY A 811 7.69 -4.40 -45.16
C GLY A 811 6.70 -4.53 -44.00
N GLU A 812 5.90 -3.50 -43.72
CA GLU A 812 4.69 -3.68 -42.92
C GLU A 812 3.50 -3.82 -43.87
N GLU A 813 3.05 -5.05 -44.08
CA GLU A 813 1.85 -5.33 -44.84
C GLU A 813 0.68 -5.64 -43.92
N ARG A 814 -0.49 -5.11 -44.28
CA ARG A 814 -1.74 -5.40 -43.59
C ARG A 814 -2.81 -5.80 -44.58
N LEU A 815 -3.33 -7.01 -44.40
CA LEU A 815 -4.51 -7.51 -45.08
C LEU A 815 -5.71 -7.41 -44.16
N PHE A 816 -6.88 -7.17 -44.75
CA PHE A 816 -8.11 -7.13 -43.98
C PHE A 816 -9.30 -7.69 -44.76
N GLY A 817 -10.24 -8.21 -44.01
CA GLY A 817 -11.50 -8.71 -44.53
C GLY A 817 -12.59 -8.62 -43.47
N LEU A 818 -13.78 -8.22 -43.89
CA LEU A 818 -14.98 -8.29 -43.07
C LEU A 818 -16.15 -8.76 -43.92
N LEU A 819 -17.01 -9.58 -43.30
CA LEU A 819 -18.20 -10.15 -43.90
C LEU A 819 -19.31 -10.19 -42.87
N GLY A 820 -20.46 -9.61 -43.19
CA GLY A 820 -21.64 -9.61 -42.33
C GLY A 820 -22.93 -9.74 -43.11
N ARG A 821 -23.95 -10.32 -42.49
CA ARG A 821 -25.27 -10.53 -43.10
C ARG A 821 -26.37 -9.93 -42.24
N GLY A 822 -27.21 -9.11 -42.87
CA GLY A 822 -28.45 -8.62 -42.26
C GLY A 822 -29.60 -9.63 -42.40
N PHE A 823 -30.17 -10.11 -41.30
CA PHE A 823 -31.19 -11.17 -41.32
C PHE A 823 -32.54 -10.72 -41.90
N ALA A 824 -32.97 -9.49 -41.63
CA ALA A 824 -34.25 -8.97 -42.14
C ALA A 824 -34.15 -8.59 -43.63
N SER A 825 -33.11 -7.84 -44.01
CA SER A 825 -32.89 -7.42 -45.40
C SER A 825 -32.39 -8.54 -46.33
N ARG A 826 -31.79 -9.59 -45.76
CA ARG A 826 -31.00 -10.62 -46.47
C ARG A 826 -29.82 -10.08 -47.30
N ILE A 827 -29.37 -8.85 -47.04
CA ILE A 827 -28.23 -8.22 -47.70
C ILE A 827 -26.93 -8.66 -47.02
N TRP A 828 -25.92 -8.94 -47.84
CA TRP A 828 -24.54 -9.15 -47.41
C TRP A 828 -23.75 -7.84 -47.51
N ASN A 829 -23.08 -7.50 -46.42
CA ASN A 829 -22.05 -6.48 -46.38
C ASN A 829 -20.69 -7.15 -46.34
N TYR A 830 -19.77 -6.69 -47.16
CA TYR A 830 -18.40 -7.18 -47.16
C TYR A 830 -17.44 -6.05 -47.49
N GLN A 831 -16.23 -6.15 -46.97
CA GLN A 831 -15.13 -5.28 -47.34
C GLN A 831 -13.82 -6.04 -47.21
N THR A 832 -12.92 -5.81 -48.14
CA THR A 832 -11.58 -6.38 -48.11
C THR A 832 -10.59 -5.40 -48.74
N GLY A 833 -9.33 -5.51 -48.37
CA GLY A 833 -8.28 -4.73 -48.97
C GLY A 833 -6.93 -5.05 -48.37
N PHE A 834 -5.97 -4.26 -48.80
CA PHE A 834 -4.59 -4.35 -48.38
C PHE A 834 -4.00 -2.97 -48.18
N GLU A 835 -3.03 -2.87 -47.30
CA GLU A 835 -2.18 -1.71 -47.13
C GLU A 835 -0.72 -2.18 -47.03
N LYS A 836 0.18 -1.46 -47.68
CA LYS A 836 1.61 -1.65 -47.59
C LYS A 836 2.27 -0.37 -47.14
N ARG A 837 3.02 -0.44 -46.04
CA ARG A 837 3.84 0.64 -45.52
C ARG A 837 5.29 0.48 -45.94
N PHE A 838 5.93 1.61 -46.25
CA PHE A 838 7.31 1.68 -46.72
C PHE A 838 8.15 2.51 -45.73
N SER A 839 9.03 1.85 -44.98
CA SER A 839 9.76 2.43 -43.84
C SER A 839 11.17 2.91 -44.16
N ARG A 840 11.42 3.54 -45.31
CA ARG A 840 12.79 3.84 -45.77
C ARG A 840 13.27 5.29 -45.63
N LEU A 841 12.53 6.16 -44.92
CA LEU A 841 12.93 7.51 -44.39
C LEU A 841 11.71 8.44 -44.19
N TYR A 842 10.56 8.16 -44.84
CA TYR A 842 9.45 9.12 -44.94
C TYR A 842 8.06 8.61 -44.51
N ASP A 843 7.99 7.39 -44.00
CA ASP A 843 6.79 6.73 -43.44
C ASP A 843 5.51 6.88 -44.30
N PHE A 844 5.50 6.17 -45.44
CA PHE A 844 4.45 6.25 -46.45
C PHE A 844 3.66 4.93 -46.54
N ALA A 845 2.35 5.02 -46.69
CA ALA A 845 1.45 3.89 -46.89
C ALA A 845 0.68 4.00 -48.22
N LEU A 846 0.60 2.87 -48.92
CA LEU A 846 -0.22 2.68 -50.11
C LEU A 846 -1.24 1.60 -49.82
N GLY A 847 -2.53 1.87 -50.07
CA GLY A 847 -3.56 0.87 -49.85
C GLY A 847 -4.69 0.94 -50.87
N GLY A 848 -5.44 -0.16 -50.92
CA GLY A 848 -6.58 -0.32 -51.80
C GLY A 848 -7.58 -1.29 -51.22
N GLY A 849 -8.86 -1.07 -51.53
CA GLY A 849 -9.94 -1.89 -51.01
C GLY A 849 -11.16 -1.93 -51.93
N TYR A 850 -11.95 -2.98 -51.75
CA TYR A 850 -13.23 -3.20 -52.41
C TYR A 850 -14.29 -3.50 -51.36
N TYR A 851 -15.47 -2.92 -51.54
CA TYR A 851 -16.52 -3.01 -50.52
C TYR A 851 -17.93 -2.97 -51.11
N LYS A 852 -18.85 -3.61 -50.38
CA LYS A 852 -20.29 -3.43 -50.47
C LYS A 852 -20.81 -3.27 -49.05
N LEU A 853 -21.21 -2.06 -48.71
CA LEU A 853 -21.54 -1.67 -47.33
C LEU A 853 -22.90 -0.97 -47.29
N THR A 854 -23.52 -1.03 -46.12
CA THR A 854 -24.65 -0.17 -45.77
C THR A 854 -24.12 0.96 -44.92
N ASP A 855 -24.26 2.18 -45.43
CA ASP A 855 -23.74 3.40 -44.84
C ASP A 855 -24.87 4.37 -44.48
N VAL A 856 -24.54 5.48 -43.83
CA VAL A 856 -25.50 6.45 -43.27
C VAL A 856 -25.22 7.89 -43.69
N ASN A 857 -26.28 8.70 -43.80
CA ASN A 857 -26.22 10.09 -44.29
C ASN A 857 -25.62 11.10 -43.28
N TYR A 858 -24.70 10.69 -42.39
CA TYR A 858 -24.24 11.52 -41.27
C TYR A 858 -22.72 11.46 -41.09
N ASN A 859 -22.11 12.62 -40.85
CA ASN A 859 -20.69 12.78 -40.63
C ASN A 859 -20.38 12.41 -39.16
N ASN A 860 -19.67 11.30 -38.97
CA ASN A 860 -19.85 10.43 -37.82
C ASN A 860 -19.01 10.84 -36.59
N THR A 861 -19.66 11.20 -35.49
CA THR A 861 -19.09 11.25 -34.13
C THR A 861 -19.98 10.49 -33.12
N LEU A 862 -20.66 9.42 -33.55
CA LEU A 862 -21.37 8.48 -32.66
C LEU A 862 -20.96 7.03 -32.95
N LEU A 863 -20.80 6.21 -31.91
CA LEU A 863 -20.41 4.80 -32.00
C LEU A 863 -21.50 3.96 -32.70
N PRO A 864 -21.20 3.21 -33.77
CA PRO A 864 -22.17 2.38 -34.50
C PRO A 864 -22.93 1.38 -33.62
N THR A 865 -22.27 0.83 -32.59
CA THR A 865 -22.84 -0.13 -31.63
C THR A 865 -23.99 0.46 -30.82
N GLN A 866 -23.92 1.73 -30.45
CA GLN A 866 -24.94 2.40 -29.64
C GLN A 866 -26.20 2.71 -30.44
N ILE A 867 -26.04 3.12 -31.70
CA ILE A 867 -27.18 3.35 -32.59
C ILE A 867 -27.86 2.01 -32.89
N SER A 868 -27.08 0.94 -33.01
CA SER A 868 -27.61 -0.41 -33.08
C SER A 868 -28.39 -0.80 -31.82
N LEU A 869 -27.86 -0.52 -30.63
CA LEU A 869 -28.54 -0.80 -29.36
C LEU A 869 -29.80 0.06 -29.19
N SER A 870 -29.79 1.36 -29.52
CA SER A 870 -30.97 2.22 -29.40
C SER A 870 -32.07 1.82 -30.38
N ALA A 871 -31.69 1.44 -31.60
CA ALA A 871 -32.59 0.90 -32.60
C ALA A 871 -33.16 -0.46 -32.17
N ALA A 872 -32.31 -1.35 -31.65
CA ALA A 872 -32.70 -2.68 -31.18
C ALA A 872 -33.58 -2.61 -29.94
N PHE A 873 -33.22 -1.84 -28.92
CA PHE A 873 -33.95 -1.77 -27.66
C PHE A 873 -35.15 -0.82 -27.72
N TYR A 874 -34.94 0.47 -28.02
CA TYR A 874 -36.02 1.46 -27.96
C TYR A 874 -36.79 1.59 -29.28
N GLY A 875 -36.25 1.10 -30.39
CA GLY A 875 -36.82 1.30 -31.73
C GLY A 875 -36.66 2.73 -32.23
N THR A 876 -35.77 3.50 -31.60
CA THR A 876 -35.42 4.87 -31.99
C THR A 876 -34.14 4.82 -32.80
N ALA A 877 -34.27 4.96 -34.11
CA ALA A 877 -33.16 5.15 -35.02
C ALA A 877 -33.34 6.51 -35.70
N VAL A 878 -32.26 7.30 -35.76
CA VAL A 878 -32.25 8.62 -36.43
C VAL A 878 -31.60 8.55 -37.82
N GLU A 879 -30.78 7.52 -38.05
CA GLU A 879 -30.01 7.32 -39.26
C GLU A 879 -30.88 6.92 -40.47
N ASN A 880 -30.52 7.44 -41.63
CA ASN A 880 -31.01 6.95 -42.92
C ASN A 880 -29.88 6.20 -43.59
N TYR A 881 -30.17 4.96 -43.96
CA TYR A 881 -29.20 4.02 -44.49
C TYR A 881 -29.26 4.00 -46.02
N TYR A 882 -28.13 3.79 -46.67
CA TYR A 882 -28.06 3.56 -48.10
C TYR A 882 -26.95 2.57 -48.41
N GLN A 883 -27.02 1.95 -49.57
CA GLN A 883 -26.01 0.98 -49.98
C GLN A 883 -24.95 1.69 -50.81
N ARG A 884 -23.69 1.44 -50.48
CA ARG A 884 -22.51 1.87 -51.25
C ARG A 884 -21.75 0.65 -51.70
N GLN A 885 -21.41 0.60 -52.98
CA GLN A 885 -20.60 -0.47 -53.55
C GLN A 885 -19.54 0.11 -54.47
N GLY A 886 -18.29 -0.24 -54.25
CA GLY A 886 -17.20 0.37 -54.99
C GLY A 886 -15.82 -0.05 -54.52
N TYR A 887 -14.83 0.72 -54.99
CA TYR A 887 -13.45 0.59 -54.59
C TYR A 887 -12.85 1.94 -54.27
N HIS A 888 -11.82 1.90 -53.44
CA HIS A 888 -11.00 3.05 -53.12
C HIS A 888 -9.52 2.69 -53.16
N ALA A 889 -8.70 3.66 -53.51
CA ALA A 889 -7.25 3.58 -53.42
C ALA A 889 -6.76 4.83 -52.69
N TRP A 890 -5.80 4.66 -51.79
CA TRP A 890 -5.28 5.77 -51.02
C TRP A 890 -3.76 5.72 -50.91
N ILE A 891 -3.24 6.91 -50.69
CA ILE A 891 -1.87 7.21 -50.35
C ILE A 891 -1.94 7.97 -49.03
N ALA A 892 -1.21 7.51 -48.02
CA ALA A 892 -1.12 8.18 -46.74
C ALA A 892 0.33 8.38 -46.31
N ARG A 893 0.57 9.47 -45.58
CA ARG A 893 1.85 9.76 -44.95
C ARG A 893 1.61 10.20 -43.52
N THR A 894 2.35 9.62 -42.60
CA THR A 894 2.30 9.98 -41.17
C THR A 894 3.50 10.86 -40.85
N PHE A 895 3.27 11.93 -40.09
CA PHE A 895 4.30 12.87 -39.65
C PHE A 895 4.44 12.76 -38.13
N GLY A 896 5.52 12.10 -37.68
CA GLY A 896 5.71 11.78 -36.27
C GLY A 896 4.56 10.92 -35.73
N THR A 897 4.13 11.18 -34.50
CA THR A 897 3.03 10.45 -33.83
C THR A 897 1.70 11.22 -33.82
N SER A 898 1.66 12.43 -34.40
CA SER A 898 0.55 13.37 -34.16
C SER A 898 -0.14 13.88 -35.42
N ALA A 899 0.34 13.58 -36.63
CA ALA A 899 -0.31 14.08 -37.84
C ALA A 899 -0.27 13.06 -38.99
N GLN A 900 -1.31 13.08 -39.82
CA GLN A 900 -1.47 12.22 -40.99
C GLN A 900 -2.04 13.02 -42.15
N LEU A 901 -1.47 12.80 -43.34
CA LEU A 901 -1.99 13.29 -44.61
C LEU A 901 -2.43 12.11 -45.45
N ARG A 902 -3.62 12.18 -46.02
CA ARG A 902 -4.20 11.12 -46.87
C ARG A 902 -4.79 11.72 -48.14
N LEU A 903 -4.39 11.16 -49.27
CA LEU A 903 -5.00 11.38 -50.58
C LEU A 903 -5.74 10.10 -50.98
N GLU A 904 -7.03 10.19 -51.26
CA GLU A 904 -7.88 9.04 -51.54
C GLU A 904 -8.71 9.28 -52.80
N PHE A 905 -8.71 8.28 -53.70
CA PHE A 905 -9.61 8.20 -54.83
C PHE A 905 -10.69 7.15 -54.55
N THR A 906 -11.95 7.53 -54.72
CA THR A 906 -13.12 6.65 -54.50
C THR A 906 -13.96 6.58 -55.77
N ARG A 907 -14.36 5.38 -56.16
CA ARG A 907 -15.37 5.14 -57.20
C ARG A 907 -16.41 4.15 -56.69
N GLU A 908 -17.66 4.58 -56.67
CA GLU A 908 -18.74 3.78 -56.11
C GLU A 908 -20.10 4.12 -56.72
N SER A 909 -21.08 3.25 -56.48
CA SER A 909 -22.51 3.49 -56.74
C SER A 909 -23.29 3.56 -55.44
N HIS A 910 -24.30 4.44 -55.42
CA HIS A 910 -25.21 4.62 -54.30
C HIS A 910 -26.60 4.13 -54.67
N ASP A 911 -27.13 3.21 -53.85
CA ASP A 911 -28.45 2.62 -54.04
C ASP A 911 -29.35 2.83 -52.82
N ASN A 912 -30.65 2.96 -53.09
CA ASN A 912 -31.66 3.12 -52.06
C ASN A 912 -31.83 1.84 -51.24
N LEU A 913 -31.89 1.98 -49.92
CA LEU A 913 -32.30 0.92 -49.02
C LEU A 913 -33.70 1.21 -48.44
N THR A 914 -34.48 0.17 -48.25
CA THR A 914 -35.80 0.26 -47.61
C THR A 914 -35.75 -0.32 -46.21
N LYS A 915 -36.64 0.16 -45.33
CA LYS A 915 -36.83 -0.44 -44.00
C LYS A 915 -37.36 -1.86 -44.18
N SER A 916 -36.67 -2.85 -43.65
CA SER A 916 -37.06 -4.28 -43.73
C SER A 916 -37.53 -4.86 -42.40
N THR A 917 -37.41 -4.11 -41.29
CA THR A 917 -37.92 -4.53 -39.98
C THR A 917 -38.46 -3.36 -39.16
N ASP A 918 -39.51 -3.63 -38.41
CA ASP A 918 -40.03 -2.77 -37.33
C ASP A 918 -39.69 -3.33 -35.93
N TRP A 919 -38.91 -4.40 -35.88
CA TRP A 919 -38.52 -5.05 -34.63
C TRP A 919 -37.75 -4.09 -33.74
N SER A 920 -38.14 -4.06 -32.47
CA SER A 920 -37.39 -3.47 -31.36
C SER A 920 -37.81 -4.20 -30.10
N TYR A 921 -36.95 -4.33 -29.10
CA TYR A 921 -37.27 -4.95 -27.83
C TYR A 921 -38.41 -4.18 -27.16
N LEU A 922 -38.21 -2.94 -26.72
CA LEU A 922 -39.17 -2.22 -25.87
C LEU A 922 -40.49 -1.83 -26.56
N ASN A 923 -40.45 -1.51 -27.85
CA ASN A 923 -41.56 -0.86 -28.54
C ASN A 923 -42.07 -1.71 -29.72
N ARG A 924 -42.24 -3.03 -29.54
CA ARG A 924 -42.62 -4.02 -30.59
C ARG A 924 -43.84 -3.65 -31.43
N LYS A 925 -44.85 -2.99 -30.83
CA LYS A 925 -46.14 -2.68 -31.48
C LYS A 925 -46.17 -1.31 -32.18
N ARG A 926 -45.13 -0.50 -32.04
CA ARG A 926 -45.08 0.85 -32.62
C ARG A 926 -44.43 0.80 -33.99
N ILE A 927 -45.14 1.26 -35.02
CA ILE A 927 -44.58 1.46 -36.36
C ILE A 927 -43.40 2.43 -36.27
N LYS A 928 -42.23 2.01 -36.75
CA LYS A 928 -41.03 2.85 -36.76
C LYS A 928 -40.97 3.68 -38.02
N ARG A 929 -40.31 4.83 -37.92
CA ARG A 929 -40.00 5.69 -39.07
C ARG A 929 -39.33 4.87 -40.17
N GLY A 930 -39.78 5.05 -41.41
CA GLY A 930 -39.16 4.46 -42.59
C GLY A 930 -37.73 4.97 -42.83
N ASN A 931 -37.07 4.37 -43.82
CA ASN A 931 -35.76 4.84 -44.27
C ASN A 931 -35.96 5.93 -45.35
N SER A 932 -35.31 7.09 -45.21
CA SER A 932 -35.43 8.15 -46.23
C SER A 932 -34.79 7.71 -47.54
N ARG A 933 -35.41 8.08 -48.67
CA ARG A 933 -34.82 7.85 -50.00
C ARG A 933 -33.65 8.81 -50.24
N ILE A 934 -32.54 8.24 -50.68
CA ILE A 934 -31.39 8.94 -51.23
C ILE A 934 -31.59 9.26 -52.72
N GLU A 935 -30.68 10.03 -53.28
CA GLU A 935 -30.56 10.24 -54.73
C GLU A 935 -29.55 9.22 -55.30
N PRO A 936 -30.00 8.15 -55.99
CA PRO A 936 -29.10 7.12 -56.51
C PRO A 936 -28.20 7.68 -57.62
N GLY A 937 -27.00 7.14 -57.74
CA GLY A 937 -26.04 7.60 -58.73
C GLY A 937 -24.64 7.06 -58.49
N ARG A 938 -23.76 7.31 -59.46
CA ARG A 938 -22.34 6.94 -59.39
C ARG A 938 -21.53 8.10 -58.85
N LEU A 939 -20.83 7.86 -57.75
CA LEU A 939 -19.92 8.79 -57.14
C LEU A 939 -18.49 8.51 -57.59
N ARG A 940 -17.80 9.56 -58.01
CA ARG A 940 -16.35 9.56 -58.24
C ARG A 940 -15.78 10.75 -57.47
N LYS A 941 -14.87 10.46 -56.56
CA LYS A 941 -14.35 11.42 -55.60
C LYS A 941 -12.84 11.36 -55.52
N LEU A 942 -12.22 12.53 -55.51
CA LEU A 942 -10.85 12.71 -55.05
C LEU A 942 -10.90 13.48 -53.72
N SER A 943 -10.27 12.94 -52.69
CA SER A 943 -10.30 13.49 -51.34
C SER A 943 -8.89 13.69 -50.82
N PHE A 944 -8.60 14.90 -50.35
CA PHE A 944 -7.44 15.21 -49.54
C PHE A 944 -7.90 15.37 -48.08
N LYS A 945 -7.23 14.71 -47.15
CA LYS A 945 -7.50 14.79 -45.72
C LYS A 945 -6.21 15.02 -44.96
N TYR A 946 -6.18 16.06 -44.14
CA TYR A 946 -5.13 16.29 -43.15
C TYR A 946 -5.74 16.17 -41.76
N LEU A 947 -5.16 15.27 -40.97
CA LEU A 947 -5.60 14.92 -39.63
C LEU A 947 -4.44 15.21 -38.68
N PHE A 948 -4.72 15.86 -37.56
CA PHE A 948 -3.74 16.00 -36.49
C PHE A 948 -4.37 15.83 -35.11
N ASP A 949 -3.61 15.22 -34.21
CA ASP A 949 -4.00 14.94 -32.84
C ASP A 949 -2.77 15.03 -31.93
N THR A 950 -2.73 16.07 -31.11
CA THR A 950 -1.68 16.36 -30.12
C THR A 950 -2.22 16.23 -28.70
N ARG A 951 -3.38 15.58 -28.53
CA ARG A 951 -3.96 15.34 -27.22
C ARG A 951 -3.01 14.49 -26.37
N ASP A 952 -2.96 14.81 -25.07
CA ASP A 952 -2.23 14.02 -24.07
C ASP A 952 -2.78 12.60 -23.93
N ARG A 953 -4.09 12.44 -24.16
CA ARG A 953 -4.78 11.14 -24.20
C ARG A 953 -5.46 10.99 -25.55
N GLN A 954 -4.73 10.46 -26.53
CA GLN A 954 -5.26 10.19 -27.86
C GLN A 954 -6.25 9.02 -27.81
N SER A 955 -7.33 9.12 -28.56
CA SER A 955 -8.20 7.98 -28.86
C SER A 955 -8.51 8.01 -30.34
N ALA A 956 -8.22 6.90 -31.02
CA ALA A 956 -8.41 6.73 -32.44
C ALA A 956 -8.93 5.32 -32.71
N GLN A 957 -9.82 5.20 -33.67
CA GLN A 957 -10.28 3.93 -34.17
C GLN A 957 -10.10 3.93 -35.68
N GLU A 958 -9.60 2.82 -36.21
CA GLU A 958 -9.64 2.60 -37.63
C GLU A 958 -11.01 2.10 -38.05
N ARG A 959 -11.66 2.86 -38.94
CA ARG A 959 -12.90 2.45 -39.58
C ARG A 959 -12.71 2.51 -41.07
N ASN A 960 -12.93 1.39 -41.76
CA ASN A 960 -12.74 1.28 -43.20
C ASN A 960 -11.35 1.80 -43.65
N PHE A 961 -10.30 1.50 -42.87
CA PHE A 961 -8.91 1.91 -43.11
C PHE A 961 -8.68 3.41 -43.03
N GLN A 962 -9.62 4.15 -42.46
CA GLN A 962 -9.44 5.56 -42.13
C GLN A 962 -9.31 5.69 -40.62
N THR A 963 -8.26 6.38 -40.19
CA THR A 963 -8.12 6.80 -38.81
C THR A 963 -9.21 7.83 -38.53
N VAL A 964 -10.11 7.49 -37.62
CA VAL A 964 -11.07 8.43 -37.07
C VAL A 964 -10.61 8.75 -35.66
N PHE A 965 -10.39 10.02 -35.36
CA PHE A 965 -10.09 10.46 -34.02
C PHE A 965 -11.39 10.56 -33.22
N TRP A 966 -11.41 9.90 -32.07
CA TRP A 966 -12.54 9.92 -31.17
C TRP A 966 -12.16 10.75 -29.94
N PRO A 967 -13.06 11.57 -29.43
CA PRO A 967 -13.05 12.03 -28.06
C PRO A 967 -12.55 11.05 -27.00
N ASN A 968 -11.84 11.55 -26.00
CA ASN A 968 -11.45 10.78 -24.81
C ASN A 968 -11.76 11.65 -23.59
N GLU A 969 -12.60 11.15 -22.68
CA GLU A 969 -13.08 11.90 -21.51
C GLU A 969 -11.96 12.21 -20.50
N ARG A 970 -10.81 11.55 -20.64
CA ARG A 970 -9.58 11.81 -19.87
C ARG A 970 -8.68 12.87 -20.49
N THR A 971 -8.98 13.35 -21.71
CA THR A 971 -8.17 14.37 -22.38
C THR A 971 -8.16 15.64 -21.55
N ARG A 972 -6.98 16.08 -21.12
CA ARG A 972 -6.84 17.33 -20.36
C ARG A 972 -6.26 18.45 -21.21
N ARG A 973 -5.38 18.12 -22.13
CA ARG A 973 -4.66 19.11 -22.94
C ARG A 973 -4.39 18.64 -24.36
N GLY A 974 -4.32 19.59 -25.27
CA GLY A 974 -3.83 19.39 -26.63
C GLY A 974 -4.82 19.88 -27.68
N TRP A 975 -4.58 19.50 -28.93
CA TRP A 975 -5.39 19.87 -30.09
C TRP A 975 -5.78 18.65 -30.89
N ARG A 976 -6.99 18.66 -31.43
CA ARG A 976 -7.47 17.71 -32.44
C ARG A 976 -8.00 18.49 -33.62
N GLY A 977 -7.65 18.11 -34.84
CA GLY A 977 -8.20 18.76 -36.02
C GLY A 977 -8.26 17.89 -37.25
N LYS A 978 -9.18 18.27 -38.14
CA LYS A 978 -9.41 17.68 -39.46
C LYS A 978 -9.59 18.81 -40.46
N VAL A 979 -8.83 18.74 -41.54
CA VAL A 979 -9.05 19.54 -42.75
C VAL A 979 -9.25 18.58 -43.90
N ALA A 980 -10.35 18.71 -44.65
CA ALA A 980 -10.61 17.88 -45.81
C ALA A 980 -11.14 18.69 -46.99
N PHE A 981 -10.66 18.32 -48.18
CA PHE A 981 -11.10 18.85 -49.45
C PHE A 981 -11.54 17.67 -50.31
N GLU A 982 -12.78 17.68 -50.77
CA GLU A 982 -13.31 16.64 -51.63
C GLU A 982 -13.83 17.25 -52.94
N THR A 983 -13.37 16.72 -54.07
CA THR A 983 -13.93 17.04 -55.39
C THR A 983 -14.77 15.85 -55.85
N ILE A 984 -16.07 16.07 -56.02
CA ILE A 984 -17.03 15.07 -56.47
C ILE A 984 -17.59 15.50 -57.84
N GLY A 985 -17.57 14.59 -58.83
CA GLY A 985 -18.50 14.71 -59.97
C GLY A 985 -17.95 14.82 -61.39
N GLN A 986 -18.68 15.52 -62.28
CA GLN A 986 -18.60 15.40 -63.75
C GLN A 986 -17.18 15.49 -64.37
N ARG A 987 -16.26 16.30 -63.81
CA ARG A 987 -14.84 16.33 -64.27
C ARG A 987 -14.11 15.00 -64.08
N LEU A 988 -14.59 14.16 -63.16
CA LEU A 988 -14.14 12.80 -62.92
C LEU A 988 -15.07 11.74 -63.54
N GLY A 989 -16.24 12.12 -64.09
CA GLY A 989 -17.22 11.24 -64.74
C GLY A 989 -18.24 10.57 -63.82
N GLY A 990 -18.61 11.21 -62.71
CA GLY A 990 -19.69 10.79 -61.81
C GLY A 990 -21.01 11.53 -62.05
N ASP A 991 -22.11 11.04 -61.46
CA ASP A 991 -23.47 11.57 -61.65
C ASP A 991 -23.79 12.76 -60.70
N TYR A 992 -23.07 12.90 -59.57
CA TYR A 992 -23.12 14.08 -58.68
C TYR A 992 -22.15 15.17 -59.15
N ALA A 993 -22.29 16.42 -58.72
CA ALA A 993 -21.33 17.49 -59.06
C ALA A 993 -21.27 18.58 -57.97
N PHE A 994 -20.28 18.49 -57.08
CA PHE A 994 -20.01 19.47 -56.04
C PHE A 994 -18.57 19.32 -55.49
N ASN A 995 -17.98 20.40 -55.01
CA ASN A 995 -16.81 20.37 -54.16
C ASN A 995 -17.24 20.57 -52.70
N PHE A 996 -16.56 19.87 -51.81
CA PHE A 996 -16.91 19.83 -50.40
C PHE A 996 -15.68 20.10 -49.53
N TYR A 997 -15.80 21.07 -48.64
CA TYR A 997 -14.73 21.61 -47.81
C TYR A 997 -15.10 21.37 -46.36
N GLN A 998 -14.22 20.73 -45.59
CA GLN A 998 -14.47 20.42 -44.18
C GLN A 998 -13.32 20.91 -43.31
N PHE A 999 -13.68 21.56 -42.22
CA PHE A 999 -12.78 22.02 -41.20
C PHE A 999 -13.36 21.68 -39.83
N GLU A 1000 -12.57 21.01 -39.00
CA GLU A 1000 -12.88 20.78 -37.60
C GLU A 1000 -11.63 21.05 -36.77
N LEU A 1001 -11.79 21.80 -35.69
CA LEU A 1001 -10.73 22.09 -34.73
C LEU A 1001 -11.28 22.02 -33.32
N ALA A 1002 -10.64 21.24 -32.46
CA ALA A 1002 -10.94 21.14 -31.04
C ALA A 1002 -9.69 21.41 -30.21
N ARG A 1003 -9.85 22.22 -29.16
CA ARG A 1003 -8.80 22.59 -28.20
C ARG A 1003 -9.23 22.20 -26.80
N TYR A 1004 -8.39 21.43 -26.12
CA TYR A 1004 -8.54 21.02 -24.72
C TYR A 1004 -7.52 21.78 -23.88
N THR A 1005 -7.98 22.58 -22.91
CA THR A 1005 -7.11 23.46 -22.12
C THR A 1005 -7.35 23.24 -20.62
N PRO A 1006 -6.33 22.82 -19.85
CA PRO A 1006 -6.44 22.82 -18.39
C PRO A 1006 -6.44 24.27 -17.89
N LEU A 1007 -7.32 24.57 -16.95
CA LEU A 1007 -7.37 25.89 -16.31
C LEU A 1007 -6.59 25.88 -14.99
N PHE A 1008 -7.03 25.06 -14.03
CA PHE A 1008 -6.38 24.84 -12.73
C PHE A 1008 -6.95 23.57 -12.09
N GLY A 1009 -6.14 22.80 -11.36
CA GLY A 1009 -6.56 21.56 -10.70
C GLY A 1009 -7.34 20.62 -11.63
N HIS A 1010 -8.58 20.31 -11.24
CA HIS A 1010 -9.50 19.42 -11.98
C HIS A 1010 -10.36 20.12 -13.04
N HIS A 1011 -10.13 21.42 -13.28
CA HIS A 1011 -10.94 22.27 -14.15
C HIS A 1011 -10.35 22.43 -15.55
N HIS A 1012 -11.19 22.23 -16.58
CA HIS A 1012 -10.79 22.22 -17.98
C HIS A 1012 -11.77 23.00 -18.85
N LEU A 1013 -11.27 23.58 -19.94
CA LEU A 1013 -12.05 24.27 -20.96
C LEU A 1013 -11.80 23.64 -22.32
N ASN A 1014 -12.88 23.17 -22.94
CA ASN A 1014 -12.90 22.57 -24.26
C ASN A 1014 -13.63 23.48 -25.23
N ILE A 1015 -13.03 23.72 -26.39
CA ILE A 1015 -13.61 24.53 -27.47
C ILE A 1015 -13.56 23.72 -28.75
N ARG A 1016 -14.68 23.61 -29.46
CA ARG A 1016 -14.79 22.94 -30.77
C ARG A 1016 -15.39 23.90 -31.79
N VAL A 1017 -14.78 23.96 -32.96
CA VAL A 1017 -15.27 24.70 -34.12
C VAL A 1017 -15.37 23.74 -35.30
N VAL A 1018 -16.51 23.74 -35.99
CA VAL A 1018 -16.74 22.95 -37.20
C VAL A 1018 -17.30 23.85 -38.29
N GLY A 1019 -16.73 23.76 -39.48
CA GLY A 1019 -17.19 24.40 -40.69
C GLY A 1019 -17.20 23.40 -41.85
N ASP A 1020 -18.35 23.23 -42.49
CA ASP A 1020 -18.49 22.41 -43.68
C ASP A 1020 -19.17 23.24 -44.78
N PHE A 1021 -18.61 23.25 -45.98
CA PHE A 1021 -19.08 24.09 -47.07
C PHE A 1021 -19.15 23.31 -48.39
N SER A 1022 -20.21 23.56 -49.15
CA SER A 1022 -20.43 23.04 -50.50
C SER A 1022 -20.64 24.19 -51.48
N ASP A 1023 -20.07 24.07 -52.68
CA ASP A 1023 -20.22 25.05 -53.76
C ASP A 1023 -21.44 24.79 -54.66
N ALA A 1024 -22.16 23.71 -54.41
CA ALA A 1024 -23.39 23.33 -55.08
C ALA A 1024 -24.33 22.59 -54.11
N SER A 1025 -25.58 22.35 -54.52
CA SER A 1025 -26.54 21.61 -53.70
C SER A 1025 -26.07 20.17 -53.45
N LEU A 1026 -26.11 19.74 -52.19
CA LEU A 1026 -25.70 18.41 -51.79
C LEU A 1026 -26.84 17.41 -52.05
N PRO A 1027 -26.55 16.22 -52.60
CA PRO A 1027 -27.58 15.18 -52.67
C PRO A 1027 -28.01 14.79 -51.25
N ARG A 1028 -29.24 14.28 -51.10
CA ARG A 1028 -29.84 13.96 -49.78
C ARG A 1028 -28.95 13.17 -48.81
N GLN A 1029 -28.07 12.30 -49.31
CA GLN A 1029 -27.15 11.50 -48.51
C GLN A 1029 -25.90 12.24 -48.02
N HIS A 1030 -25.64 13.44 -48.52
CA HIS A 1030 -24.54 14.32 -48.13
C HIS A 1030 -25.01 15.57 -47.36
N LEU A 1031 -26.33 15.78 -47.20
CA LEU A 1031 -26.86 16.93 -46.45
C LEU A 1031 -26.30 17.01 -45.03
N LEU A 1032 -26.04 18.24 -44.60
CA LEU A 1032 -25.50 18.53 -43.29
C LEU A 1032 -26.62 18.81 -42.31
N TYR A 1033 -26.47 18.31 -41.09
CA TYR A 1033 -27.49 18.40 -40.07
C TYR A 1033 -26.98 19.05 -38.79
N LEU A 1034 -27.89 19.75 -38.10
CA LEU A 1034 -27.72 20.21 -36.72
C LEU A 1034 -28.89 19.77 -35.83
N GLY A 1035 -28.56 19.52 -34.57
CA GLY A 1035 -29.48 19.04 -33.53
C GLY A 1035 -29.15 17.61 -33.11
N GLY A 1036 -29.28 17.32 -31.82
CA GLY A 1036 -28.91 16.04 -31.21
C GLY A 1036 -27.70 16.16 -30.28
N GLY A 1037 -27.17 15.00 -29.85
CA GLY A 1037 -26.13 14.96 -28.81
C GLY A 1037 -24.74 15.47 -29.24
N ASP A 1038 -24.42 15.37 -30.53
CA ASP A 1038 -23.07 15.60 -31.06
C ASP A 1038 -22.90 16.98 -31.75
N THR A 1039 -24.00 17.70 -31.99
CA THR A 1039 -23.96 19.02 -32.64
C THR A 1039 -24.54 20.09 -31.73
N LEU A 1040 -25.84 20.37 -31.86
CA LEU A 1040 -26.59 21.34 -31.06
C LEU A 1040 -27.46 20.62 -30.03
N ARG A 1041 -26.98 20.52 -28.79
CA ARG A 1041 -27.72 19.87 -27.71
C ARG A 1041 -28.93 20.71 -27.33
N GLY A 1042 -30.03 20.08 -26.91
CA GLY A 1042 -31.27 20.78 -26.59
C GLY A 1042 -32.22 20.95 -27.77
N TYR A 1043 -31.77 20.63 -28.99
CA TYR A 1043 -32.61 20.47 -30.17
C TYR A 1043 -32.69 19.00 -30.58
N PRO A 1044 -33.83 18.52 -31.12
CA PRO A 1044 -33.95 17.14 -31.58
C PRO A 1044 -32.91 16.77 -32.65
N PHE A 1045 -32.60 15.48 -32.78
CA PHE A 1045 -31.66 14.98 -33.80
C PHE A 1045 -32.05 15.41 -35.22
N ASN A 1046 -31.07 15.93 -35.97
CA ASN A 1046 -31.21 16.33 -37.37
C ASN A 1046 -32.38 17.29 -37.63
N THR A 1047 -32.66 18.19 -36.69
CA THR A 1047 -33.76 19.15 -36.79
C THR A 1047 -33.55 20.15 -37.91
N PHE A 1048 -32.31 20.62 -38.09
CA PHE A 1048 -31.95 21.59 -39.12
C PHE A 1048 -31.09 20.89 -40.17
N ALA A 1049 -31.31 21.22 -41.44
CA ALA A 1049 -30.56 20.68 -42.57
C ALA A 1049 -30.11 21.80 -43.52
N GLY A 1050 -29.00 21.60 -44.22
CA GLY A 1050 -28.49 22.51 -45.26
C GLY A 1050 -27.31 21.92 -46.02
N ASP A 1051 -26.84 22.66 -47.03
CA ASP A 1051 -25.64 22.32 -47.83
C ASP A 1051 -24.35 22.78 -47.14
N ASN A 1052 -24.47 23.78 -46.27
CA ASN A 1052 -23.38 24.37 -45.51
C ASN A 1052 -23.70 24.33 -44.01
N ARG A 1053 -22.66 24.25 -43.18
CA ARG A 1053 -22.79 24.15 -41.72
C ARG A 1053 -21.69 24.92 -41.00
N PHE A 1054 -22.08 25.60 -39.94
CA PHE A 1054 -21.19 26.15 -38.93
C PHE A 1054 -21.64 25.69 -37.53
N LEU A 1055 -20.69 25.28 -36.70
CA LEU A 1055 -20.90 24.87 -35.32
C LEU A 1055 -19.76 25.39 -34.43
N PHE A 1056 -20.13 25.88 -33.26
CA PHE A 1056 -19.23 26.32 -32.22
C PHE A 1056 -19.72 25.78 -30.88
N ASN A 1057 -18.87 25.02 -30.19
CA ASN A 1057 -19.16 24.47 -28.88
C ASN A 1057 -18.12 24.97 -27.87
N VAL A 1058 -18.58 25.40 -26.71
CA VAL A 1058 -17.74 25.69 -25.55
C VAL A 1058 -18.22 24.83 -24.40
N GLU A 1059 -17.28 24.17 -23.74
CA GLU A 1059 -17.59 23.28 -22.63
C GLU A 1059 -16.56 23.44 -21.52
N TYR A 1060 -17.05 23.81 -20.35
CA TYR A 1060 -16.29 23.80 -19.12
C TYR A 1060 -16.51 22.46 -18.40
N ARG A 1061 -15.43 21.84 -17.94
CA ARG A 1061 -15.45 20.52 -17.31
C ARG A 1061 -14.75 20.54 -15.96
N PHE A 1062 -15.34 19.82 -15.02
CA PHE A 1062 -14.70 19.41 -13.77
C PHE A 1062 -14.59 17.89 -13.78
N MET A 1063 -13.37 17.34 -13.74
CA MET A 1063 -13.15 15.90 -13.87
C MET A 1063 -12.21 15.33 -12.80
N GLN A 1064 -12.60 14.18 -12.26
CA GLN A 1064 -11.80 13.41 -11.32
C GLN A 1064 -11.56 12.01 -11.89
N GLU A 1065 -10.35 11.47 -11.69
CA GLU A 1065 -10.04 10.07 -12.00
C GLU A 1065 -9.29 9.43 -10.82
N THR A 1066 -9.47 8.13 -10.66
CA THR A 1066 -8.84 7.25 -9.68
C THR A 1066 -8.20 6.08 -10.42
N ILE A 1067 -7.02 5.67 -9.98
CA ILE A 1067 -6.27 4.54 -10.55
C ILE A 1067 -6.42 3.35 -9.60
N PHE A 1068 -6.82 2.20 -10.14
CA PHE A 1068 -6.86 0.93 -9.44
C PHE A 1068 -5.76 0.03 -10.02
N ALA A 1069 -4.68 -0.18 -9.25
CA ALA A 1069 -3.62 -1.12 -9.61
C ALA A 1069 -4.07 -2.54 -9.26
N LEU A 1070 -4.15 -3.43 -10.26
CA LEU A 1070 -4.64 -4.81 -10.07
C LEU A 1070 -3.53 -5.82 -9.70
N ALA A 1071 -2.24 -5.47 -9.81
CA ALA A 1071 -1.09 -6.27 -9.37
C ALA A 1071 0.17 -5.39 -9.19
N SER A 1072 1.13 -5.78 -8.32
CA SER A 1072 2.32 -4.98 -8.00
C SER A 1072 3.48 -5.12 -8.99
N ASP A 1073 3.37 -5.97 -10.01
CA ASP A 1073 4.41 -6.14 -11.01
C ASP A 1073 3.80 -6.22 -12.42
N SER A 1074 4.09 -5.22 -13.25
CA SER A 1074 3.74 -5.04 -14.66
C SER A 1074 2.29 -4.65 -15.07
N ALA A 1075 2.16 -3.40 -15.56
CA ALA A 1075 1.31 -2.94 -16.68
C ALA A 1075 -0.23 -3.12 -16.67
N MET A 1076 -0.89 -3.40 -15.53
CA MET A 1076 -2.34 -3.66 -15.47
C MET A 1076 -3.15 -2.63 -14.65
N ASP A 1077 -3.00 -1.34 -14.94
CA ASP A 1077 -3.77 -0.27 -14.27
C ASP A 1077 -5.17 -0.10 -14.88
N VAL A 1078 -6.21 -0.02 -14.02
CA VAL A 1078 -7.57 0.37 -14.41
C VAL A 1078 -7.81 1.82 -14.00
N PHE A 1079 -8.27 2.64 -14.94
CA PHE A 1079 -8.67 4.02 -14.64
C PHE A 1079 -10.18 4.09 -14.53
N VAL A 1080 -10.71 4.71 -13.47
CA VAL A 1080 -12.14 5.02 -13.36
C VAL A 1080 -12.29 6.48 -12.92
N GLY A 1081 -13.25 7.18 -13.49
CA GLY A 1081 -13.46 8.58 -13.16
C GLY A 1081 -14.84 9.09 -13.54
N TRP A 1082 -15.04 10.37 -13.32
CA TRP A 1082 -16.26 11.07 -13.64
C TRP A 1082 -15.99 12.52 -14.03
N ALA A 1083 -16.91 13.10 -14.80
CA ALA A 1083 -16.83 14.49 -15.25
C ALA A 1083 -18.20 15.16 -15.15
N PHE A 1084 -18.23 16.34 -14.54
CA PHE A 1084 -19.33 17.29 -14.66
C PHE A 1084 -19.00 18.33 -15.74
N SER A 1085 -19.98 18.71 -16.55
CA SER A 1085 -19.81 19.67 -17.63
C SER A 1085 -20.90 20.73 -17.64
N CYS A 1086 -20.51 21.96 -17.94
CA CYS A 1086 -21.39 23.05 -18.35
C CYS A 1086 -21.02 23.44 -19.77
N PHE A 1087 -22.00 23.56 -20.65
CA PHE A 1087 -21.72 23.81 -22.07
C PHE A 1087 -22.67 24.81 -22.70
N LEU A 1088 -22.15 25.46 -23.74
CA LEU A 1088 -22.88 26.31 -24.66
C LEU A 1088 -22.61 25.83 -26.08
N ASP A 1089 -23.67 25.55 -26.81
CA ASP A 1089 -23.59 25.18 -28.22
C ASP A 1089 -24.27 26.26 -29.07
N THR A 1090 -23.64 26.63 -30.18
CA THR A 1090 -24.25 27.51 -31.16
C THR A 1090 -23.89 27.10 -32.58
N GLY A 1091 -24.80 27.27 -33.52
CA GLY A 1091 -24.58 26.82 -34.89
C GLY A 1091 -25.69 27.20 -35.83
N GLN A 1092 -25.41 27.03 -37.12
CA GLN A 1092 -26.33 27.31 -38.22
C GLN A 1092 -26.04 26.41 -39.41
N VAL A 1093 -27.10 26.09 -40.15
CA VAL A 1093 -27.05 25.48 -41.48
C VAL A 1093 -27.81 26.37 -42.46
N TRP A 1094 -27.39 26.35 -43.72
CA TRP A 1094 -28.00 27.13 -44.81
C TRP A 1094 -27.81 26.41 -46.15
N TRP A 1095 -28.61 26.77 -47.14
CA TRP A 1095 -28.50 26.23 -48.51
C TRP A 1095 -27.39 26.93 -49.29
N PHE A 1096 -26.85 26.29 -50.33
CA PHE A 1096 -25.68 26.83 -51.04
C PHE A 1096 -25.93 28.19 -51.73
N ASP A 1097 -27.19 28.49 -52.04
CA ASP A 1097 -27.65 29.73 -52.68
C ASP A 1097 -28.02 30.84 -51.69
N GLU A 1098 -27.92 30.57 -50.38
CA GLU A 1098 -28.19 31.55 -49.32
C GLU A 1098 -26.92 32.25 -48.83
N THR A 1099 -27.00 33.56 -48.57
CA THR A 1099 -25.96 34.33 -47.89
C THR A 1099 -26.27 34.44 -46.39
N PRO A 1100 -25.66 33.62 -45.51
CA PRO A 1100 -26.06 33.51 -44.11
C PRO A 1100 -25.80 34.77 -43.28
N PHE A 1101 -24.86 35.63 -43.69
CA PHE A 1101 -24.35 36.77 -42.92
C PHE A 1101 -24.51 38.16 -43.58
N ALA A 1102 -25.42 38.31 -44.54
CA ALA A 1102 -25.57 39.54 -45.34
C ALA A 1102 -25.73 40.85 -44.52
N ASP A 1103 -26.32 40.77 -43.31
CA ASP A 1103 -26.61 41.95 -42.46
C ASP A 1103 -25.90 41.95 -41.08
N PHE A 1104 -24.93 41.04 -40.84
CA PHE A 1104 -24.23 40.89 -39.54
C PHE A 1104 -25.11 40.78 -38.26
N SER A 1105 -26.42 40.52 -38.38
CA SER A 1105 -27.33 40.31 -37.23
C SER A 1105 -27.18 38.89 -36.64
N ILE A 1106 -26.07 38.67 -35.95
CA ILE A 1106 -25.67 37.38 -35.35
C ILE A 1106 -26.72 36.82 -34.37
N GLN A 1107 -27.54 37.68 -33.74
CA GLN A 1107 -28.45 37.29 -32.65
C GLN A 1107 -29.73 36.55 -33.08
N GLU A 1108 -30.25 36.75 -34.31
CA GLU A 1108 -31.56 36.17 -34.69
C GLU A 1108 -31.45 34.83 -35.46
N ARG A 1109 -30.30 34.53 -36.08
CA ARG A 1109 -30.13 33.36 -36.96
C ARG A 1109 -29.47 32.16 -36.29
N LEU A 1110 -28.51 32.38 -35.38
CA LEU A 1110 -27.81 31.30 -34.69
C LEU A 1110 -28.75 30.52 -33.78
N LYS A 1111 -28.65 29.19 -33.85
CA LYS A 1111 -29.38 28.28 -32.97
C LYS A 1111 -28.48 27.99 -31.79
N THR A 1112 -28.84 28.54 -30.63
CA THR A 1112 -28.00 28.49 -29.42
C THR A 1112 -28.71 27.75 -28.30
N SER A 1113 -27.96 26.95 -27.57
CA SER A 1113 -28.40 26.25 -26.36
C SER A 1113 -27.36 26.30 -25.27
N ILE A 1114 -27.82 26.11 -24.05
CA ILE A 1114 -26.99 25.95 -22.85
C ILE A 1114 -27.42 24.69 -22.12
N GLY A 1115 -26.49 24.01 -21.46
CA GLY A 1115 -26.80 22.81 -20.72
C GLY A 1115 -25.72 22.38 -19.74
N VAL A 1116 -26.06 21.32 -19.02
CA VAL A 1116 -25.19 20.65 -18.06
C VAL A 1116 -25.17 19.15 -18.32
N GLY A 1117 -24.07 18.50 -17.96
CA GLY A 1117 -23.86 17.07 -18.14
C GLY A 1117 -23.09 16.43 -17.01
N PHE A 1118 -23.35 15.16 -16.78
CA PHE A 1118 -22.56 14.30 -15.91
C PHE A 1118 -22.18 13.02 -16.67
N VAL A 1119 -20.93 12.60 -16.56
CA VAL A 1119 -20.38 11.42 -17.25
C VAL A 1119 -19.55 10.61 -16.25
N LEU A 1120 -19.74 9.29 -16.22
CA LEU A 1120 -18.86 8.31 -15.61
C LEU A 1120 -18.00 7.68 -16.70
N PHE A 1121 -16.76 7.31 -16.41
CA PHE A 1121 -15.91 6.63 -17.36
C PHE A 1121 -14.93 5.64 -16.73
N ALA A 1122 -14.52 4.63 -17.49
CA ALA A 1122 -13.50 3.66 -17.10
C ALA A 1122 -12.63 3.24 -18.29
N GLU A 1123 -11.36 2.97 -18.06
CA GLU A 1123 -10.41 2.44 -19.04
C GLU A 1123 -9.80 1.14 -18.50
N PRO A 1124 -10.16 -0.03 -19.08
CA PRO A 1124 -9.58 -1.31 -18.72
C PRO A 1124 -8.10 -1.42 -19.17
N PRO A 1125 -7.32 -2.34 -18.58
CA PRO A 1125 -5.91 -2.48 -18.90
C PRO A 1125 -5.71 -3.09 -20.29
N GLY A 1126 -4.74 -2.58 -21.04
CA GLY A 1126 -4.36 -3.15 -22.34
C GLY A 1126 -5.32 -2.92 -23.52
N GLU A 1127 -6.54 -2.43 -23.31
CA GLU A 1127 -7.52 -2.19 -24.39
C GLU A 1127 -7.33 -0.82 -25.10
N GLY A 1128 -6.75 0.19 -24.42
CA GLY A 1128 -6.55 1.54 -24.97
C GLY A 1128 -7.85 2.28 -25.37
N GLN A 1129 -9.01 1.70 -25.06
CA GLN A 1129 -10.34 2.23 -25.35
C GLN A 1129 -11.13 2.44 -24.06
N GLN A 1130 -11.60 3.67 -23.86
CA GLN A 1130 -12.40 4.08 -22.72
C GLN A 1130 -13.88 3.72 -22.91
N ARG A 1131 -14.53 3.31 -21.83
CA ARG A 1131 -16.00 3.15 -21.72
C ARG A 1131 -16.56 4.30 -20.88
N SER A 1132 -17.71 4.86 -21.24
CA SER A 1132 -18.32 5.97 -20.51
C SER A 1132 -19.84 5.83 -20.35
N LEU A 1133 -20.48 6.65 -19.53
CA LEU A 1133 -21.94 6.70 -19.38
C LEU A 1133 -22.30 8.06 -18.82
N GLY A 1134 -23.12 8.82 -19.53
CA GLY A 1134 -23.51 10.16 -19.12
C GLY A 1134 -24.97 10.50 -19.33
N VAL A 1135 -25.36 11.60 -18.71
CA VAL A 1135 -26.67 12.21 -18.87
C VAL A 1135 -26.45 13.70 -19.07
N GLU A 1136 -27.10 14.26 -20.09
CA GLU A 1136 -27.04 15.68 -20.41
C GLU A 1136 -28.42 16.29 -20.52
N ILE A 1137 -28.53 17.52 -20.04
CA ILE A 1137 -29.75 18.31 -20.10
C ILE A 1137 -29.40 19.64 -20.75
N ALA A 1138 -30.06 19.95 -21.85
CA ALA A 1138 -29.84 21.17 -22.61
C ALA A 1138 -31.15 21.86 -22.96
N VAL A 1139 -31.10 23.19 -23.01
CA VAL A 1139 -32.24 24.06 -23.30
C VAL A 1139 -31.84 25.10 -24.34
N PRO A 1140 -32.64 25.29 -25.41
CA PRO A 1140 -32.43 26.40 -26.33
C PRO A 1140 -32.58 27.77 -25.65
N VAL A 1141 -31.63 28.68 -25.90
CA VAL A 1141 -31.55 29.99 -25.20
C VAL A 1141 -32.82 30.82 -25.36
N ARG A 1142 -33.45 30.79 -26.54
CA ARG A 1142 -34.73 31.46 -26.83
C ARG A 1142 -35.90 31.06 -25.92
N HIS A 1143 -35.78 29.94 -25.19
CA HIS A 1143 -36.81 29.41 -24.31
C HIS A 1143 -36.52 29.64 -22.81
N LEU A 1144 -35.40 30.28 -22.46
CA LEU A 1144 -34.96 30.51 -21.07
C LEU A 1144 -35.73 31.61 -20.32
N ALA A 1145 -36.40 32.52 -21.04
CA ALA A 1145 -37.08 33.68 -20.43
C ALA A 1145 -38.37 33.33 -19.64
N ASN A 1146 -38.85 32.08 -19.68
CA ASN A 1146 -40.10 31.67 -19.02
C ASN A 1146 -40.00 30.24 -18.46
N TRP A 1147 -40.30 30.04 -17.17
CA TRP A 1147 -40.22 28.76 -16.47
C TRP A 1147 -41.17 27.68 -17.03
N SER A 1148 -42.35 28.06 -17.53
CA SER A 1148 -43.27 27.11 -18.18
C SER A 1148 -42.72 26.62 -19.53
N SER A 1149 -42.11 27.53 -20.30
CA SER A 1149 -41.39 27.23 -21.54
C SER A 1149 -40.15 26.35 -21.29
N PHE A 1150 -39.41 26.60 -20.19
CA PHE A 1150 -38.29 25.77 -19.76
C PHE A 1150 -38.72 24.31 -19.48
N ARG A 1151 -39.83 24.10 -18.76
CA ARG A 1151 -40.34 22.74 -18.49
C ARG A 1151 -40.74 21.98 -19.74
N GLN A 1152 -41.32 22.66 -20.73
CA GLN A 1152 -41.84 22.04 -21.96
C GLN A 1152 -40.75 21.78 -23.01
N ASN A 1153 -39.71 22.62 -23.05
CA ASN A 1153 -38.73 22.61 -24.13
C ASN A 1153 -37.35 22.04 -23.73
N ARG A 1154 -37.17 21.58 -22.48
CA ARG A 1154 -35.94 20.90 -22.07
C ARG A 1154 -35.79 19.55 -22.79
N GLN A 1155 -34.60 19.24 -23.26
CA GLN A 1155 -34.27 17.90 -23.75
C GLN A 1155 -33.33 17.21 -22.78
N ILE A 1156 -33.75 16.03 -22.32
CA ILE A 1156 -32.91 15.11 -21.58
C ILE A 1156 -32.33 14.13 -22.58
N LEU A 1157 -31.01 14.11 -22.67
CA LEU A 1157 -30.23 13.23 -23.54
C LEU A 1157 -29.56 12.20 -22.64
N TRP A 1158 -30.05 10.95 -22.69
CA TRP A 1158 -29.33 9.81 -22.12
C TRP A 1158 -28.17 9.47 -23.05
N ARG A 1159 -26.96 9.37 -22.50
CA ARG A 1159 -25.72 9.18 -23.25
C ARG A 1159 -25.04 7.92 -22.77
N LEU A 1160 -25.14 6.85 -23.54
CA LEU A 1160 -24.50 5.58 -23.18
C LEU A 1160 -22.99 5.55 -23.45
N GLU A 1161 -22.43 6.58 -24.10
CA GLU A 1161 -21.07 7.09 -23.96
C GLU A 1161 -21.12 8.51 -24.51
N ARG A 1162 -20.47 9.48 -23.86
CA ARG A 1162 -20.12 10.70 -24.56
C ARG A 1162 -18.77 10.44 -25.23
N MET A 1163 -18.79 10.75 -26.52
CA MET A 1163 -17.64 11.14 -27.27
C MET A 1163 -17.65 12.67 -27.38
N PHE A 1164 -16.99 13.41 -26.48
CA PHE A 1164 -16.42 14.74 -26.80
C PHE A 1164 -14.98 14.95 -26.33
#